data_AF-T1J5Z8-F1
#
_entry.id   AF-T1J5Z8-F1
#
_cell.length_a   1.000
_cell.length_b   1.000
_cell.length_c   1.000
_cell.angle_alpha   90.00
_cell.angle_beta   90.00
_cell.angle_gamma   90.00
#
_symmetry.space_group_name_H-M   'P 1'
#
loop_
_entity.id
_entity.type
_entity.pdbx_description
1 polymer ?
#
loop_
_entity_poly.entity_id
_entity_poly.type
_entity_poly.pdbx_seq_one_letter_code
_entity_poly.pdbx_strand_id
1 'polypeptide(L)'
;MGVPAFFRWLSKKYPSIVVHTVEDKPKIVDGVKLPVDFTTPNPNGVEFDNLYLDMNGIIHPCCHPEDRPAPKNEDEMMTLIFEYIDRLMSIIRPRKLLYMAIDGVAPRAKMNQQRSRRFRASKETADKITEIEIFRNDLLSKGADLPAPKPKGEHFDSNCITPGTPFMDRLAQCLHYYIHDRMNTEPGWRNIKVILSDANVPGEGEHKIMDYIRRQRGNPDHDPNTSHCLCGADADLIMLGLATHEPNFTIIREEFKPNKPRSCDLCGQIGHEMKDCTGLAKEKQGEFDELSAPIACETDFIFLRLNVLREYLEKELTMHQLPFPFDLEGYLTDSGKVHLERVQLILTDLGEVEDEIFKNRQEQELAFQRRQKDKKKRLKMQRDRPAWTPRGQFAPTPIGNTPNAVANPRQEAYQMRMQGMQSEGRDSGNHAAANDLKAQLKSAGSAEDSAASLSGGIKRKWEHSNLDSDEEEQPLDEVRLWEDGWKDRYYENKFDVRSDNIKFRQEVAAEYCRGLCWVLKYYYQGCASWTWFFPYHYAPFASDFINIGDLNIEFDNKTQPFKPLEQLMGVFPAASKQHIPEPWGELMTDPESPIIDFYPDNFKIDLNGKKWAWQGVALLPFVDEKRLLKSLKEYYPLLTEAEEKRNVRGDDRLYINKINSGYDFMMALYEGEKNLTQELPLMPSLFGGVAGEILFAEDVVLPNKTLKSVLPGCPDITHNTC
;
A
#
# COMPACT_ATOMS: atom_id res chain seq x y z
N MET A 1 4.08 -5.78 10.53
CA MET A 1 3.86 -6.83 9.50
C MET A 1 3.30 -6.18 8.25
N GLY A 2 3.34 -6.82 7.07
CA GLY A 2 2.68 -6.25 5.88
C GLY A 2 1.16 -6.25 6.02
N VAL A 3 0.49 -5.18 5.60
CA VAL A 3 -0.96 -4.95 5.80
C VAL A 3 -1.83 -6.16 5.39
N PRO A 4 -1.70 -6.76 4.19
CA PRO A 4 -2.52 -7.91 3.80
C PRO A 4 -2.24 -9.16 4.64
N ALA A 5 -1.06 -9.29 5.24
CA ALA A 5 -0.71 -10.45 6.07
C ALA A 5 -1.33 -10.37 7.46
N PHE A 6 -1.35 -9.18 8.09
CA PHE A 6 -2.01 -9.00 9.38
C PHE A 6 -3.53 -9.15 9.26
N PHE A 7 -4.16 -8.44 8.31
CA PHE A 7 -5.61 -8.55 8.10
C PHE A 7 -6.04 -9.99 7.78
N ARG A 8 -5.30 -10.71 6.93
CA ARG A 8 -5.58 -12.12 6.59
C ARG A 8 -5.40 -13.09 7.76
N TRP A 9 -4.47 -12.82 8.68
CA TRP A 9 -4.37 -13.59 9.92
C TRP A 9 -5.59 -13.32 10.82
N LEU A 10 -5.93 -12.04 11.00
CA LEU A 10 -7.01 -11.59 11.87
C LEU A 10 -8.38 -12.11 11.43
N SER A 11 -8.74 -11.95 10.15
CA SER A 11 -10.01 -12.41 9.59
C SER A 11 -10.12 -13.94 9.51
N LYS A 12 -8.99 -14.66 9.38
CA LYS A 12 -8.97 -16.12 9.50
C LYS A 12 -9.18 -16.59 10.95
N LYS A 13 -8.67 -15.85 11.93
CA LYS A 13 -8.72 -16.23 13.35
C LYS A 13 -10.06 -15.87 14.00
N TYR A 14 -10.59 -14.70 13.70
CA TYR A 14 -11.83 -14.17 14.27
C TYR A 14 -12.84 -13.81 13.16
N PRO A 15 -13.36 -14.77 12.37
CA PRO A 15 -14.12 -14.47 11.14
C PRO A 15 -15.34 -13.56 11.37
N SER A 16 -15.98 -13.63 12.54
CA SER A 16 -17.14 -12.81 12.93
C SER A 16 -16.88 -11.30 13.00
N ILE A 17 -15.62 -10.83 12.95
CA ILE A 17 -15.31 -9.39 12.90
C ILE A 17 -15.61 -8.80 11.51
N VAL A 18 -15.65 -9.62 10.45
CA VAL A 18 -15.87 -9.18 9.06
C VAL A 18 -17.34 -9.32 8.69
N VAL A 19 -17.89 -8.30 8.04
CA VAL A 19 -19.26 -8.29 7.48
C VAL A 19 -19.20 -7.62 6.10
N HIS A 20 -19.83 -8.21 5.07
CA HIS A 20 -19.93 -7.57 3.75
C HIS A 20 -20.95 -6.43 3.77
N THR A 21 -20.67 -5.33 3.06
CA THR A 21 -21.59 -4.19 2.97
C THR A 21 -22.74 -4.46 2.01
N VAL A 22 -23.91 -3.92 2.33
CA VAL A 22 -25.05 -3.80 1.42
C VAL A 22 -25.01 -2.41 0.78
N GLU A 23 -25.01 -2.37 -0.55
CA GLU A 23 -24.96 -1.14 -1.34
C GLU A 23 -26.27 -0.96 -2.14
N ASP A 24 -26.99 0.15 -1.92
CA ASP A 24 -28.13 0.52 -2.76
C ASP A 24 -27.61 1.03 -4.11
N LYS A 25 -27.93 0.33 -5.22
CA LYS A 25 -27.46 0.75 -6.54
C LYS A 25 -28.31 1.89 -7.12
N PRO A 26 -27.68 2.93 -7.73
CA PRO A 26 -28.38 4.03 -8.40
C PRO A 26 -29.40 3.52 -9.43
N LYS A 27 -30.62 4.07 -9.41
CA LYS A 27 -31.71 3.66 -10.29
C LYS A 27 -31.68 4.47 -11.58
N ILE A 28 -31.62 3.80 -12.73
CA ILE A 28 -31.76 4.47 -14.04
C ILE A 28 -33.24 4.55 -14.38
N VAL A 29 -33.74 5.77 -14.59
CA VAL A 29 -35.12 6.05 -15.01
C VAL A 29 -35.06 7.00 -16.22
N ASP A 30 -35.67 6.61 -17.33
CA ASP A 30 -35.69 7.36 -18.60
C ASP A 30 -34.30 7.82 -19.09
N GLY A 31 -33.27 7.01 -18.81
CA GLY A 31 -31.86 7.28 -19.14
C GLY A 31 -31.11 8.15 -18.11
N VAL A 32 -31.81 8.73 -17.13
CA VAL A 32 -31.21 9.50 -16.03
C VAL A 32 -30.87 8.57 -14.87
N LYS A 33 -29.61 8.60 -14.42
CA LYS A 33 -29.14 7.90 -13.21
C LYS A 33 -29.56 8.72 -11.98
N LEU A 34 -30.62 8.30 -11.29
CA LEU A 34 -31.04 8.93 -10.04
C LEU A 34 -30.03 8.64 -8.92
N PRO A 35 -29.67 9.64 -8.08
CA PRO A 35 -28.80 9.41 -6.93
C PRO A 35 -29.46 8.50 -5.89
N VAL A 36 -28.63 7.90 -5.03
CA VAL A 36 -29.09 7.08 -3.91
C VAL A 36 -29.51 8.02 -2.79
N ASP A 37 -30.76 7.93 -2.32
CA ASP A 37 -31.22 8.74 -1.20
C ASP A 37 -30.69 8.20 0.14
N PHE A 38 -29.49 8.64 0.51
CA PHE A 38 -28.88 8.32 1.80
C PHE A 38 -29.47 9.08 3.00
N THR A 39 -30.54 9.88 2.84
CA THR A 39 -31.36 10.30 4.00
C THR A 39 -32.16 9.13 4.59
N THR A 40 -32.44 8.10 3.78
CA THR A 40 -33.14 6.90 4.23
C THR A 40 -32.28 6.03 5.17
N PRO A 41 -32.91 5.20 6.04
CA PRO A 41 -32.18 4.31 6.96
C PRO A 41 -31.16 3.42 6.24
N ASN A 42 -30.05 3.12 6.91
CA ASN A 42 -28.94 2.41 6.31
C ASN A 42 -29.28 0.93 6.02
N PRO A 43 -29.16 0.44 4.77
CA PRO A 43 -29.50 -0.94 4.40
C PRO A 43 -28.62 -2.01 5.08
N ASN A 44 -27.50 -1.61 5.70
CA ASN A 44 -26.64 -2.48 6.50
C ASN A 44 -27.22 -2.81 7.90
N GLY A 45 -28.34 -2.18 8.29
CA GLY A 45 -28.96 -2.38 9.61
C GLY A 45 -28.20 -1.75 10.78
N VAL A 46 -27.21 -0.90 10.49
CA VAL A 46 -26.40 -0.14 11.45
C VAL A 46 -26.30 1.30 10.96
N GLU A 47 -26.57 2.25 11.83
CA GLU A 47 -26.40 3.69 11.56
C GLU A 47 -25.03 4.17 12.06
N PHE A 48 -24.44 5.14 11.36
CA PHE A 48 -23.17 5.75 11.72
C PHE A 48 -23.35 7.25 11.94
N ASP A 49 -22.77 7.77 13.01
CA ASP A 49 -22.77 9.20 13.29
C ASP A 49 -21.68 9.90 12.50
N ASN A 50 -20.45 9.39 12.61
CA ASN A 50 -19.25 10.04 12.12
C ASN A 50 -18.54 9.13 11.12
N LEU A 51 -18.36 9.61 9.89
CA LEU A 51 -17.49 9.01 8.88
C LEU A 51 -16.14 9.74 8.88
N TYR A 52 -15.05 8.99 8.99
CA TYR A 52 -13.68 9.49 8.88
C TYR A 52 -13.04 8.88 7.63
N LEU A 53 -12.46 9.71 6.77
CA LEU A 53 -11.76 9.27 5.55
C LEU A 53 -10.27 9.54 5.68
N ASP A 54 -9.45 8.48 5.74
CA ASP A 54 -8.07 8.57 5.26
C ASP A 54 -8.13 8.75 3.74
N MET A 55 -7.88 9.98 3.30
CA MET A 55 -7.94 10.36 1.90
C MET A 55 -6.78 9.76 1.10
N ASN A 56 -5.63 9.46 1.72
CA ASN A 56 -4.51 8.86 1.01
C ASN A 56 -4.81 7.41 0.60
N GLY A 57 -5.60 6.70 1.42
CA GLY A 57 -6.23 5.43 1.05
C GLY A 57 -7.22 5.50 -0.14
N ILE A 58 -7.68 6.69 -0.54
CA ILE A 58 -8.61 6.93 -1.67
C ILE A 58 -7.87 7.47 -2.90
N ILE A 59 -6.99 8.47 -2.71
CA ILE A 59 -6.25 9.13 -3.78
C ILE A 59 -5.37 8.12 -4.54
N HIS A 60 -4.67 7.23 -3.82
CA HIS A 60 -3.79 6.24 -4.43
C HIS A 60 -4.54 5.31 -5.42
N PRO A 61 -5.61 4.58 -5.04
CA PRO A 61 -6.41 3.78 -5.98
C PRO A 61 -7.08 4.57 -7.12
N CYS A 62 -7.39 5.86 -6.92
CA CYS A 62 -7.98 6.68 -7.97
C CYS A 62 -6.95 7.14 -9.02
N CYS A 63 -5.73 7.51 -8.62
CA CYS A 63 -4.68 7.96 -9.53
C CYS A 63 -3.96 6.82 -10.27
N HIS A 64 -3.78 5.66 -9.65
CA HIS A 64 -3.11 4.50 -10.26
C HIS A 64 -3.81 3.16 -9.92
N PRO A 65 -5.05 2.97 -10.42
CA PRO A 65 -5.81 1.74 -10.18
C PRO A 65 -5.12 0.49 -10.77
N GLU A 66 -5.16 -0.64 -10.04
CA GLU A 66 -4.67 -1.93 -10.55
C GLU A 66 -5.67 -2.63 -11.49
N ASP A 67 -6.97 -2.36 -11.33
CA ASP A 67 -8.08 -3.13 -11.96
C ASP A 67 -8.70 -2.47 -13.21
N ARG A 68 -8.29 -1.25 -13.54
CA ARG A 68 -8.80 -0.46 -14.69
C ARG A 68 -7.66 0.40 -15.26
N PRO A 69 -7.78 0.94 -16.49
CA PRO A 69 -6.80 1.88 -17.02
C PRO A 69 -6.58 3.08 -16.09
N ALA A 70 -5.35 3.60 -16.06
CA ALA A 70 -5.04 4.83 -15.34
C ALA A 70 -5.77 6.05 -15.97
N PRO A 71 -6.13 7.07 -15.17
CA PRO A 71 -6.75 8.29 -15.68
C PRO A 71 -5.81 9.08 -16.60
N LYS A 72 -6.38 9.79 -17.58
CA LYS A 72 -5.64 10.51 -18.64
C LYS A 72 -5.03 11.81 -18.15
N ASN A 73 -5.62 12.41 -17.11
CA ASN A 73 -5.22 13.70 -16.54
C ASN A 73 -5.71 13.82 -15.08
N GLU A 74 -5.26 14.88 -14.40
CA GLU A 74 -5.65 15.16 -13.01
C GLU A 74 -7.16 15.41 -12.86
N ASP A 75 -7.84 15.97 -13.86
CA ASP A 75 -9.28 16.25 -13.77
C ASP A 75 -10.14 14.96 -13.72
N GLU A 76 -9.76 13.93 -14.48
CA GLU A 76 -10.33 12.58 -14.39
C GLU A 76 -9.98 11.93 -13.04
N MET A 77 -8.81 12.21 -12.44
CA MET A 77 -8.45 11.75 -11.09
C MET A 77 -9.33 12.39 -10.00
N MET A 78 -9.54 13.72 -10.04
CA MET A 78 -10.41 14.41 -9.07
C MET A 78 -11.86 13.92 -9.18
N THR A 79 -12.36 13.73 -10.41
CA THR A 79 -13.70 13.17 -10.66
C THR A 79 -13.84 11.78 -10.02
N LEU A 80 -12.85 10.90 -10.19
CA LEU A 80 -12.85 9.57 -9.60
C LEU A 80 -12.74 9.57 -8.07
N ILE A 81 -12.03 10.54 -7.48
CA ILE A 81 -12.00 10.75 -6.03
C ILE A 81 -13.40 11.15 -5.54
N PHE A 82 -14.09 12.07 -6.21
CA PHE A 82 -15.45 12.47 -5.87
C PHE A 82 -16.43 11.30 -5.95
N GLU A 83 -16.40 10.51 -7.03
CA GLU A 83 -17.24 9.31 -7.18
C GLU A 83 -16.99 8.27 -6.07
N TYR A 84 -15.74 8.11 -5.62
CA TYR A 84 -15.40 7.17 -4.54
C TYR A 84 -15.92 7.66 -3.18
N ILE A 85 -15.83 8.97 -2.89
CA ILE A 85 -16.41 9.55 -1.66
C ILE A 85 -17.94 9.46 -1.69
N ASP A 86 -18.58 9.77 -2.82
CA ASP A 86 -20.03 9.64 -3.00
C ASP A 86 -20.49 8.18 -2.77
N ARG A 87 -19.72 7.20 -3.27
CA ARG A 87 -19.99 5.78 -3.01
C ARG A 87 -19.93 5.48 -1.51
N LEU A 88 -18.84 5.85 -0.82
CA LEU A 88 -18.71 5.67 0.63
C LEU A 88 -19.85 6.34 1.41
N MET A 89 -20.23 7.57 1.05
CA MET A 89 -21.34 8.29 1.66
C MET A 89 -22.67 7.55 1.51
N SER A 90 -22.92 6.91 0.35
CA SER A 90 -24.15 6.13 0.14
C SER A 90 -24.20 4.81 0.93
N ILE A 91 -23.04 4.23 1.27
CA ILE A 91 -22.90 3.01 2.10
C ILE A 91 -22.97 3.33 3.59
N ILE A 92 -22.27 4.36 4.06
CA ILE A 92 -22.13 4.69 5.48
C ILE A 92 -23.27 5.56 6.00
N ARG A 93 -23.71 6.55 5.20
CA ARG A 93 -24.78 7.49 5.54
C ARG A 93 -24.58 8.21 6.88
N PRO A 94 -23.43 8.88 7.11
CA PRO A 94 -23.14 9.53 8.39
C PRO A 94 -24.23 10.52 8.80
N ARG A 95 -24.62 10.53 10.09
CA ARG A 95 -25.73 11.33 10.62
C ARG A 95 -25.33 12.60 11.36
N LYS A 96 -24.08 12.68 11.85
CA LYS A 96 -23.52 13.83 12.59
C LYS A 96 -22.33 14.49 11.85
N LEU A 97 -21.36 13.73 11.33
CA LEU A 97 -20.07 14.26 10.83
C LEU A 97 -19.51 13.50 9.62
N LEU A 98 -18.89 14.22 8.70
CA LEU A 98 -17.84 13.71 7.81
C LEU A 98 -16.51 14.43 8.13
N TYR A 99 -15.44 13.68 8.36
CA TYR A 99 -14.07 14.21 8.55
C TYR A 99 -13.17 13.64 7.45
N MET A 100 -12.55 14.51 6.66
CA MET A 100 -11.73 14.16 5.50
C MET A 100 -10.28 14.53 5.78
N ALA A 101 -9.40 13.54 5.94
CA ALA A 101 -8.02 13.75 6.33
C ALA A 101 -7.05 13.34 5.22
N ILE A 102 -6.37 14.33 4.65
CA ILE A 102 -5.23 14.14 3.75
C ILE A 102 -3.95 14.07 4.60
N ASP A 103 -2.96 13.26 4.23
CA ASP A 103 -1.65 13.33 4.89
C ASP A 103 -1.08 14.74 4.77
N GLY A 104 -0.73 15.34 5.91
CA GLY A 104 0.11 16.52 6.02
C GLY A 104 1.57 16.15 6.30
N VAL A 105 2.38 17.14 6.67
CA VAL A 105 3.79 16.89 7.05
C VAL A 105 3.85 15.89 8.20
N ALA A 106 4.58 14.79 8.01
CA ALA A 106 4.66 13.69 8.96
C ALA A 106 5.84 13.86 9.93
N PRO A 107 5.82 13.20 11.11
CA PRO A 107 6.98 13.19 12.01
C PRO A 107 8.21 12.53 11.37
N ARG A 108 9.40 12.94 11.81
CA ARG A 108 10.69 12.51 11.24
C ARG A 108 10.88 10.98 11.23
N ALA A 109 10.36 10.28 12.22
CA ALA A 109 10.30 8.82 12.25
C ALA A 109 9.60 8.22 11.01
N LYS A 110 8.45 8.76 10.59
CA LYS A 110 7.75 8.32 9.37
C LYS A 110 8.37 8.88 8.10
N MET A 111 8.92 10.10 8.09
CA MET A 111 9.63 10.66 6.93
C MET A 111 10.72 9.72 6.38
N ASN A 112 11.48 9.04 7.26
CA ASN A 112 12.48 8.06 6.83
C ASN A 112 11.84 6.84 6.11
N GLN A 113 10.69 6.36 6.58
CA GLN A 113 9.92 5.29 5.93
C GLN A 113 9.33 5.77 4.60
N GLN A 114 8.79 6.99 4.54
CA GLN A 114 8.31 7.62 3.31
C GLN A 114 9.45 7.74 2.29
N ARG A 115 10.61 8.29 2.67
CA ARG A 115 11.81 8.38 1.80
C ARG A 115 12.22 7.00 1.26
N SER A 116 12.25 5.98 2.12
CA SER A 116 12.50 4.59 1.72
C SER A 116 11.49 4.05 0.70
N ARG A 117 10.22 4.46 0.75
CA ARG A 117 9.20 4.14 -0.26
C ARG A 117 9.41 4.93 -1.55
N ARG A 118 9.61 6.25 -1.47
CA ARG A 118 9.74 7.15 -2.64
C ARG A 118 10.95 6.81 -3.52
N PHE A 119 12.13 6.61 -2.90
CA PHE A 119 13.34 6.17 -3.62
C PHE A 119 13.18 4.79 -4.27
N ARG A 120 12.49 3.84 -3.60
CA ARG A 120 12.20 2.53 -4.21
C ARG A 120 11.22 2.63 -5.36
N ALA A 121 10.12 3.38 -5.22
CA ALA A 121 9.16 3.58 -6.30
C ALA A 121 9.82 4.16 -7.56
N SER A 122 10.64 5.21 -7.44
CA SER A 122 11.35 5.78 -8.58
C SER A 122 12.37 4.81 -9.21
N LYS A 123 13.05 3.98 -8.40
CA LYS A 123 13.96 2.95 -8.90
C LYS A 123 13.20 1.82 -9.62
N GLU A 124 12.14 1.29 -9.00
CA GLU A 124 11.26 0.26 -9.57
C GLU A 124 10.61 0.74 -10.89
N THR A 125 10.27 2.03 -11.00
CA THR A 125 9.83 2.65 -12.26
C THR A 125 10.92 2.69 -13.33
N ALA A 126 12.14 3.12 -12.98
CA ALA A 126 13.27 3.20 -13.92
C ALA A 126 13.72 1.80 -14.40
N ASP A 127 13.80 0.84 -13.47
CA ASP A 127 14.11 -0.56 -13.76
C ASP A 127 13.02 -1.15 -14.69
N LYS A 128 11.73 -0.96 -14.39
CA LYS A 128 10.61 -1.43 -15.23
C LYS A 128 10.59 -0.80 -16.62
N ILE A 129 10.89 0.49 -16.77
CA ILE A 129 11.01 1.14 -18.09
C ILE A 129 12.13 0.48 -18.91
N THR A 130 13.27 0.21 -18.26
CA THR A 130 14.44 -0.41 -18.89
C THR A 130 14.14 -1.86 -19.31
N GLU A 131 13.49 -2.65 -18.44
CA GLU A 131 13.04 -4.01 -18.78
C GLU A 131 12.06 -4.01 -19.96
N ILE A 132 11.06 -3.13 -19.96
CA ILE A 132 10.09 -3.00 -21.04
C ILE A 132 10.79 -2.69 -22.37
N GLU A 133 11.78 -1.79 -22.38
CA GLU A 133 12.54 -1.46 -23.59
C GLU A 133 13.38 -2.66 -24.08
N ILE A 134 14.02 -3.41 -23.18
CA ILE A 134 14.79 -4.62 -23.52
C ILE A 134 13.88 -5.72 -24.10
N PHE A 135 12.78 -6.08 -23.42
CA PHE A 135 11.85 -7.11 -23.90
C PHE A 135 11.15 -6.69 -25.20
N ARG A 136 10.83 -5.39 -25.37
CA ARG A 136 10.28 -4.86 -26.62
C ARG A 136 11.26 -5.03 -27.78
N ASN A 137 12.53 -4.70 -27.58
CA ASN A 137 13.55 -4.84 -28.63
C ASN A 137 13.83 -6.31 -28.97
N ASP A 138 13.84 -7.21 -28.00
CA ASP A 138 13.94 -8.66 -28.21
C ASP A 138 12.75 -9.21 -29.05
N LEU A 139 11.50 -8.87 -28.68
CA LEU A 139 10.31 -9.29 -29.42
C LEU A 139 10.26 -8.73 -30.85
N LEU A 140 10.64 -7.45 -31.05
CA LEU A 140 10.76 -6.87 -32.39
C LEU A 140 11.84 -7.57 -33.23
N SER A 141 12.97 -7.96 -32.62
CA SER A 141 14.01 -8.74 -33.31
C SER A 141 13.54 -10.13 -33.75
N LYS A 142 12.56 -10.70 -33.03
CA LYS A 142 11.89 -11.96 -33.33
C LYS A 142 10.71 -11.82 -34.30
N GLY A 143 10.43 -10.62 -34.79
CA GLY A 143 9.35 -10.35 -35.74
C GLY A 143 7.95 -10.45 -35.13
N ALA A 144 7.79 -10.10 -33.85
CA ALA A 144 6.49 -9.98 -33.20
C ALA A 144 5.97 -8.54 -33.25
N ASP A 145 4.74 -8.37 -33.73
CA ASP A 145 4.05 -7.07 -33.75
C ASP A 145 3.72 -6.62 -32.31
N LEU A 146 3.98 -5.35 -32.01
CA LEU A 146 3.72 -4.74 -30.70
C LEU A 146 3.03 -3.39 -30.86
N PRO A 147 2.12 -3.01 -29.93
CA PRO A 147 1.48 -1.70 -29.96
C PRO A 147 2.54 -0.60 -29.86
N ALA A 148 2.24 0.60 -30.38
CA ALA A 148 3.15 1.74 -30.36
C ALA A 148 3.66 2.04 -28.92
N PRO A 149 4.91 2.49 -28.75
CA PRO A 149 5.39 2.89 -27.43
C PRO A 149 4.55 4.06 -26.91
N LYS A 150 4.18 4.03 -25.63
CA LYS A 150 3.46 5.15 -24.99
C LYS A 150 4.30 6.43 -25.10
N PRO A 151 3.69 7.61 -25.37
CA PRO A 151 4.42 8.87 -25.42
C PRO A 151 5.03 9.20 -24.04
N LYS A 152 6.18 9.86 -24.05
CA LYS A 152 7.02 10.17 -22.86
C LYS A 152 6.42 11.20 -21.87
N GLY A 153 5.09 11.30 -21.78
CA GLY A 153 4.37 12.20 -20.87
C GLY A 153 3.18 11.58 -20.13
N GLU A 154 2.81 10.32 -20.39
CA GLU A 154 1.63 9.65 -19.81
C GLU A 154 1.88 8.99 -18.43
N HIS A 155 3.07 9.10 -17.86
CA HIS A 155 3.40 8.44 -16.60
C HIS A 155 3.14 9.35 -15.38
N PHE A 156 2.03 9.13 -14.68
CA PHE A 156 1.75 9.78 -13.40
C PHE A 156 2.79 9.40 -12.34
N ASP A 157 3.57 10.37 -11.86
CA ASP A 157 4.51 10.16 -10.76
C ASP A 157 3.77 10.14 -9.42
N SER A 158 3.50 8.94 -8.90
CA SER A 158 2.83 8.73 -7.61
C SER A 158 3.54 9.32 -6.38
N ASN A 159 4.77 9.85 -6.55
CA ASN A 159 5.43 10.66 -5.53
C ASN A 159 4.74 12.02 -5.33
N CYS A 160 4.02 12.55 -6.33
CA CYS A 160 3.29 13.83 -6.21
C CYS A 160 2.23 13.83 -5.10
N ILE A 161 1.74 12.66 -4.69
CA ILE A 161 0.81 12.46 -3.55
C ILE A 161 1.60 12.60 -2.23
N THR A 162 2.13 13.79 -1.98
CA THR A 162 2.95 14.16 -0.81
C THR A 162 2.73 15.65 -0.51
N PRO A 163 2.64 16.09 0.76
CA PRO A 163 2.43 17.50 1.13
C PRO A 163 3.30 18.52 0.41
N GLY A 164 2.69 19.65 0.03
CA GLY A 164 3.40 20.78 -0.58
C GLY A 164 3.67 20.67 -2.08
N THR A 165 3.28 19.58 -2.76
CA THR A 165 3.31 19.55 -4.24
C THR A 165 2.13 20.34 -4.85
N PRO A 166 2.22 20.79 -6.11
CA PRO A 166 1.11 21.47 -6.79
C PRO A 166 -0.15 20.58 -6.93
N PHE A 167 0.03 19.26 -7.02
CA PHE A 167 -1.07 18.29 -7.07
C PHE A 167 -1.93 18.32 -5.78
N MET A 168 -1.29 18.39 -4.61
CA MET A 168 -2.01 18.38 -3.33
C MET A 168 -2.74 19.71 -3.05
N ASP A 169 -2.18 20.84 -3.50
CA ASP A 169 -2.86 22.15 -3.49
C ASP A 169 -4.10 22.15 -4.41
N ARG A 170 -3.95 21.68 -5.66
CA ARG A 170 -5.09 21.51 -6.59
C ARG A 170 -6.15 20.57 -6.02
N LEU A 171 -5.75 19.48 -5.38
CA LEU A 171 -6.65 18.54 -4.72
C LEU A 171 -7.44 19.20 -3.58
N ALA A 172 -6.81 19.99 -2.72
CA ALA A 172 -7.49 20.72 -1.65
C ALA A 172 -8.54 21.69 -2.22
N GLN A 173 -8.17 22.49 -3.22
CA GLN A 173 -9.09 23.39 -3.95
C GLN A 173 -10.28 22.64 -4.57
N CYS A 174 -10.03 21.46 -5.16
CA CYS A 174 -11.06 20.60 -5.72
C CYS A 174 -11.99 20.03 -4.63
N LEU A 175 -11.47 19.66 -3.46
CA LEU A 175 -12.25 19.15 -2.34
C LEU A 175 -13.08 20.25 -1.64
N HIS A 176 -12.56 21.48 -1.53
CA HIS A 176 -13.36 22.63 -1.09
C HIS A 176 -14.59 22.83 -1.99
N TYR A 177 -14.39 22.83 -3.32
CA TYR A 177 -15.49 22.91 -4.29
C TYR A 177 -16.47 21.73 -4.14
N TYR A 178 -15.99 20.50 -4.02
CA TYR A 178 -16.82 19.29 -3.87
C TYR A 178 -17.69 19.34 -2.61
N ILE A 179 -17.15 19.76 -1.46
CA ILE A 179 -17.93 19.89 -0.21
C ILE A 179 -19.03 20.94 -0.36
N HIS A 180 -18.71 22.10 -0.95
CA HIS A 180 -19.72 23.12 -1.26
C HIS A 180 -20.77 22.60 -2.24
N ASP A 181 -20.41 21.90 -3.32
CA ASP A 181 -21.39 21.34 -4.25
C ASP A 181 -22.33 20.39 -3.51
N ARG A 182 -21.79 19.36 -2.86
CA ARG A 182 -22.60 18.31 -2.22
C ARG A 182 -23.48 18.85 -1.10
N MET A 183 -23.03 19.83 -0.32
CA MET A 183 -23.91 20.51 0.66
C MET A 183 -25.08 21.26 0.01
N ASN A 184 -24.89 21.80 -1.20
CA ASN A 184 -25.95 22.50 -1.93
C ASN A 184 -26.87 21.52 -2.69
N THR A 185 -26.31 20.51 -3.35
CA THR A 185 -27.03 19.57 -4.24
C THR A 185 -27.68 18.42 -3.48
N GLU A 186 -26.93 17.71 -2.63
CA GLU A 186 -27.34 16.42 -2.04
C GLU A 186 -28.03 16.59 -0.67
N PRO A 187 -29.30 16.15 -0.50
CA PRO A 187 -30.04 16.33 0.76
C PRO A 187 -29.36 15.75 2.00
N GLY A 188 -28.68 14.61 1.87
CA GLY A 188 -28.02 13.94 2.99
C GLY A 188 -26.80 14.68 3.56
N TRP A 189 -26.21 15.61 2.81
CA TRP A 189 -25.09 16.44 3.30
C TRP A 189 -25.56 17.64 4.14
N ARG A 190 -26.84 18.03 4.07
CA ARG A 190 -27.33 19.30 4.64
C ARG A 190 -27.45 19.34 6.15
N ASN A 191 -27.43 18.19 6.84
CA ASN A 191 -27.57 18.13 8.30
C ASN A 191 -26.26 17.77 9.02
N ILE A 192 -25.27 17.22 8.31
CA ILE A 192 -23.95 16.90 8.88
C ILE A 192 -23.07 18.15 8.95
N LYS A 193 -22.08 18.11 9.84
CA LYS A 193 -20.88 18.95 9.71
C LYS A 193 -19.90 18.24 8.78
N VAL A 194 -19.12 18.98 7.99
CA VAL A 194 -17.98 18.42 7.25
C VAL A 194 -16.72 19.14 7.70
N ILE A 195 -15.66 18.38 8.02
CA ILE A 195 -14.33 18.93 8.30
C ILE A 195 -13.37 18.41 7.24
N LEU A 196 -12.61 19.31 6.61
CA LEU A 196 -11.51 18.98 5.72
C LEU A 196 -10.18 19.37 6.38
N SER A 197 -9.31 18.38 6.57
CA SER A 197 -7.94 18.54 7.05
C SER A 197 -6.98 18.23 5.91
N ASP A 198 -6.54 19.27 5.21
CA ASP A 198 -5.73 19.17 4.00
C ASP A 198 -4.25 18.82 4.28
N ALA A 199 -3.42 18.84 3.23
CA ALA A 199 -1.99 18.49 3.32
C ALA A 199 -1.11 19.60 3.93
N ASN A 200 -1.63 20.81 4.12
CA ASN A 200 -0.95 21.90 4.81
C ASN A 200 -1.19 21.87 6.33
N VAL A 201 -2.23 21.16 6.79
CA VAL A 201 -2.40 20.78 8.22
C VAL A 201 -1.47 19.62 8.59
N PRO A 202 -0.44 19.80 9.45
CA PRO A 202 0.57 18.78 9.73
C PRO A 202 0.03 17.56 10.49
N GLY A 203 0.63 16.41 10.21
CA GLY A 203 0.23 15.10 10.73
C GLY A 203 -0.32 14.18 9.64
N GLU A 204 -0.08 12.89 9.80
CA GLU A 204 -0.60 11.83 8.93
C GLU A 204 -2.13 11.73 9.08
N GLY A 205 -2.86 11.44 8.00
CA GLY A 205 -4.32 11.52 7.96
C GLY A 205 -4.98 10.64 9.02
N GLU A 206 -4.48 9.40 9.18
CA GLU A 206 -4.90 8.48 10.25
C GLU A 206 -4.71 9.08 11.65
N HIS A 207 -3.59 9.76 11.90
CA HIS A 207 -3.31 10.37 13.20
C HIS A 207 -4.08 11.67 13.43
N LYS A 208 -4.37 12.48 12.40
CA LYS A 208 -5.23 13.67 12.52
C LYS A 208 -6.66 13.29 12.90
N ILE A 209 -7.20 12.23 12.29
CA ILE A 209 -8.49 11.61 12.67
C ILE A 209 -8.48 11.16 14.13
N MET A 210 -7.43 10.45 14.56
CA MET A 210 -7.35 9.93 15.93
C MET A 210 -7.15 11.04 16.96
N ASP A 211 -6.39 12.08 16.63
CA ASP A 211 -6.26 13.29 17.45
C ASP A 211 -7.60 14.02 17.63
N TYR A 212 -8.39 14.15 16.55
CA TYR A 212 -9.76 14.66 16.65
C TYR A 212 -10.61 13.81 17.59
N ILE A 213 -10.65 12.48 17.39
CA ILE A 213 -11.47 11.56 18.21
C ILE A 213 -11.06 11.66 19.70
N ARG A 214 -9.77 11.55 20.02
CA ARG A 214 -9.27 11.62 21.41
C ARG A 214 -9.58 12.97 22.07
N ARG A 215 -9.55 14.08 21.31
CA ARG A 215 -9.93 15.42 21.82
C ARG A 215 -11.44 15.56 22.04
N GLN A 216 -12.28 15.02 21.15
CA GLN A 216 -13.73 14.99 21.37
C GLN A 216 -14.08 14.13 22.59
N ARG A 217 -13.55 12.91 22.69
CA ARG A 217 -13.78 11.98 23.82
C ARG A 217 -13.32 12.55 25.17
N GLY A 218 -12.35 13.46 25.17
CA GLY A 218 -11.90 14.20 26.36
C GLY A 218 -12.82 15.34 26.79
N ASN A 219 -13.87 15.68 26.03
CA ASN A 219 -14.80 16.76 26.34
C ASN A 219 -16.04 16.25 27.10
N PRO A 220 -16.52 16.95 28.15
CA PRO A 220 -17.72 16.54 28.91
C PRO A 220 -19.03 16.46 28.10
N ASP A 221 -19.16 17.21 27.00
CA ASP A 221 -20.38 17.25 26.16
C ASP A 221 -20.40 16.17 25.06
N HIS A 222 -19.38 15.30 24.98
CA HIS A 222 -19.31 14.21 24.01
C HIS A 222 -20.27 13.06 24.35
N ASP A 223 -20.98 12.55 23.34
CA ASP A 223 -21.88 11.39 23.42
C ASP A 223 -21.06 10.08 23.33
N PRO A 224 -20.89 9.31 24.43
CA PRO A 224 -20.06 8.11 24.46
C PRO A 224 -20.67 6.91 23.72
N ASN A 225 -21.84 7.08 23.10
CA ASN A 225 -22.47 6.07 22.25
C ASN A 225 -22.24 6.36 20.75
N THR A 226 -21.52 7.45 20.42
CA THR A 226 -21.29 7.90 19.04
C THR A 226 -20.82 6.75 18.15
N SER A 227 -21.46 6.58 17.00
CA SER A 227 -21.14 5.48 16.07
C SER A 227 -20.10 5.92 15.03
N HIS A 228 -18.88 5.38 15.12
CA HIS A 228 -17.72 5.77 14.31
C HIS A 228 -17.48 4.78 13.17
N CYS A 229 -17.33 5.27 11.95
CA CYS A 229 -16.83 4.52 10.80
C CYS A 229 -15.58 5.17 10.20
N LEU A 230 -14.47 4.44 10.15
CA LEU A 230 -13.20 4.86 9.55
C LEU A 230 -12.98 4.15 8.21
N CYS A 231 -12.85 4.90 7.12
CA CYS A 231 -12.43 4.35 5.83
C CYS A 231 -10.91 4.32 5.73
N GLY A 232 -10.35 3.14 5.44
CA GLY A 232 -8.93 2.98 5.14
C GLY A 232 -8.49 1.52 5.06
N ALA A 233 -7.41 1.26 4.31
CA ALA A 233 -6.95 -0.10 4.02
C ALA A 233 -5.84 -0.61 4.96
N ASP A 234 -5.19 0.26 5.73
CA ASP A 234 -3.99 -0.11 6.48
C ASP A 234 -4.28 -0.87 7.78
N ALA A 235 -3.28 -1.62 8.25
CA ALA A 235 -3.40 -2.48 9.44
C ALA A 235 -3.31 -1.67 10.73
N ASP A 236 -2.61 -0.55 10.68
CA ASP A 236 -2.31 0.31 11.83
C ASP A 236 -3.60 1.01 12.31
N LEU A 237 -4.52 1.32 11.38
CA LEU A 237 -5.90 1.77 11.63
C LEU A 237 -6.68 0.86 12.60
N ILE A 238 -6.42 -0.46 12.60
CA ILE A 238 -7.07 -1.43 13.49
C ILE A 238 -6.61 -1.20 14.94
N MET A 239 -5.32 -0.92 15.13
CA MET A 239 -4.72 -0.64 16.43
C MET A 239 -5.08 0.76 16.93
N LEU A 240 -5.03 1.76 16.03
CA LEU A 240 -5.47 3.13 16.31
C LEU A 240 -6.95 3.16 16.71
N GLY A 241 -7.83 2.49 15.97
CA GLY A 241 -9.26 2.38 16.28
C GLY A 241 -9.54 1.72 17.63
N LEU A 242 -8.77 0.70 18.02
CA LEU A 242 -8.84 0.11 19.37
C LEU A 242 -8.33 1.09 20.46
N ALA A 243 -7.26 1.83 20.18
CA ALA A 243 -6.66 2.84 21.07
C ALA A 243 -7.48 4.14 21.22
N THR A 244 -8.59 4.30 20.49
CA THR A 244 -9.57 5.37 20.77
C THR A 244 -10.32 5.13 22.09
N HIS A 245 -10.45 3.86 22.50
CA HIS A 245 -11.36 3.40 23.55
C HIS A 245 -12.84 3.77 23.33
N GLU A 246 -13.25 3.97 22.07
CA GLU A 246 -14.66 4.09 21.69
C GLU A 246 -15.33 2.70 21.65
N PRO A 247 -16.59 2.57 22.13
CA PRO A 247 -17.30 1.30 22.12
C PRO A 247 -17.86 0.94 20.73
N ASN A 248 -18.22 1.93 19.91
CA ASN A 248 -18.94 1.76 18.65
C ASN A 248 -18.05 2.10 17.44
N PHE A 249 -16.91 1.42 17.31
CA PHE A 249 -15.94 1.66 16.24
C PHE A 249 -15.93 0.56 15.15
N THR A 250 -16.06 0.99 13.89
CA THR A 250 -15.99 0.13 12.70
C THR A 250 -14.99 0.70 11.69
N ILE A 251 -14.30 -0.17 10.96
CA ILE A 251 -13.49 0.21 9.78
C ILE A 251 -14.19 -0.28 8.52
N ILE A 252 -14.30 0.55 7.48
CA ILE A 252 -14.69 0.15 6.12
C ILE A 252 -13.46 0.09 5.21
N ARG A 253 -13.38 -0.96 4.38
CA ARG A 253 -12.29 -1.20 3.43
C ARG A 253 -12.77 -2.02 2.24
N GLU A 254 -12.06 -1.95 1.11
CA GLU A 254 -12.29 -2.88 0.00
C GLU A 254 -11.87 -4.32 0.38
N GLU A 255 -12.57 -5.32 -0.18
CA GLU A 255 -12.21 -6.73 -0.05
C GLU A 255 -10.99 -7.08 -0.92
N PHE A 256 -9.90 -7.51 -0.27
CA PHE A 256 -8.72 -8.00 -0.97
C PHE A 256 -8.96 -9.40 -1.59
N LYS A 257 -9.36 -9.42 -2.88
CA LYS A 257 -9.52 -10.64 -3.68
C LYS A 257 -8.19 -11.03 -4.35
N PRO A 258 -7.51 -12.12 -3.93
CA PRO A 258 -6.20 -12.49 -4.47
C PRO A 258 -6.29 -13.09 -5.87
N ASN A 259 -5.23 -12.87 -6.67
CA ASN A 259 -5.07 -13.39 -8.03
C ASN A 259 -6.11 -12.86 -9.06
N LYS A 260 -6.54 -11.59 -8.94
CA LYS A 260 -7.24 -10.92 -10.04
C LYS A 260 -6.38 -10.95 -11.34
N PRO A 261 -6.96 -11.19 -12.53
CA PRO A 261 -6.20 -11.19 -13.78
C PRO A 261 -5.69 -9.78 -14.10
N ARG A 262 -4.37 -9.64 -14.31
CA ARG A 262 -3.75 -8.40 -14.80
C ARG A 262 -3.52 -8.47 -16.31
N SER A 263 -3.47 -7.30 -16.95
CA SER A 263 -3.03 -7.13 -18.34
C SER A 263 -1.50 -7.19 -18.44
N CYS A 264 -0.98 -7.70 -19.55
CA CYS A 264 0.45 -7.70 -19.83
C CYS A 264 0.93 -6.29 -20.21
N ASP A 265 1.99 -5.82 -19.54
CA ASP A 265 2.60 -4.49 -19.73
C ASP A 265 3.05 -4.18 -21.18
N LEU A 266 3.32 -5.21 -22.01
CA LEU A 266 3.82 -5.04 -23.38
C LEU A 266 2.71 -4.99 -24.46
N CYS A 267 1.68 -5.82 -24.32
CA CYS A 267 0.66 -6.01 -25.37
C CYS A 267 -0.79 -5.72 -24.91
N GLY A 268 -1.00 -5.41 -23.62
CA GLY A 268 -2.31 -5.10 -23.03
C GLY A 268 -3.23 -6.31 -22.80
N GLN A 269 -2.92 -7.49 -23.35
CA GLN A 269 -3.77 -8.67 -23.24
C GLN A 269 -3.76 -9.27 -21.82
N ILE A 270 -4.88 -9.86 -21.41
CA ILE A 270 -5.02 -10.49 -20.09
C ILE A 270 -4.61 -11.97 -20.16
N GLY A 271 -4.00 -12.48 -19.08
CA GLY A 271 -3.80 -13.92 -18.87
C GLY A 271 -2.37 -14.45 -19.09
N HIS A 272 -1.39 -13.58 -19.33
CA HIS A 272 0.04 -13.92 -19.35
C HIS A 272 0.90 -12.82 -18.70
N GLU A 273 2.09 -13.16 -18.23
CA GLU A 273 3.07 -12.21 -17.70
C GLU A 273 3.98 -11.66 -18.82
N MET A 274 4.67 -10.53 -18.57
CA MET A 274 5.58 -9.89 -19.54
C MET A 274 6.59 -10.85 -20.19
N LYS A 275 7.17 -11.76 -19.39
CA LYS A 275 8.13 -12.79 -19.82
C LYS A 275 7.56 -13.85 -20.78
N ASP A 276 6.24 -14.03 -20.79
CA ASP A 276 5.50 -15.02 -21.58
C ASP A 276 4.78 -14.36 -22.78
N CYS A 277 5.02 -13.07 -23.03
CA CYS A 277 4.40 -12.29 -24.09
C CYS A 277 4.86 -12.72 -25.49
N THR A 278 3.91 -12.95 -26.39
CA THR A 278 4.17 -13.30 -27.81
C THR A 278 3.89 -12.15 -28.79
N GLY A 279 3.72 -10.93 -28.28
CA GLY A 279 3.25 -9.77 -29.04
C GLY A 279 1.73 -9.68 -29.16
N LEU A 280 1.26 -8.89 -30.12
CA LEU A 280 -0.15 -8.83 -30.51
C LEU A 280 -0.63 -10.18 -31.08
N ALA A 281 -1.93 -10.46 -30.98
CA ALA A 281 -2.52 -11.63 -31.61
C ALA A 281 -2.44 -11.47 -33.14
N LYS A 282 -1.88 -12.46 -33.84
CA LYS A 282 -1.82 -12.46 -35.32
C LYS A 282 -3.24 -12.37 -35.88
N GLU A 283 -3.45 -11.41 -36.78
CA GLU A 283 -4.75 -11.13 -37.38
C GLU A 283 -5.42 -12.40 -37.93
N LYS A 284 -6.69 -12.59 -37.58
CA LYS A 284 -7.58 -13.56 -38.21
C LYS A 284 -8.72 -12.84 -38.88
N GLN A 285 -9.00 -13.23 -40.12
CA GLN A 285 -10.20 -12.84 -40.84
C GLN A 285 -11.37 -13.69 -40.30
N GLY A 286 -12.19 -13.11 -39.42
CA GLY A 286 -13.30 -13.78 -38.74
C GLY A 286 -14.21 -12.79 -38.01
N GLU A 287 -15.45 -13.20 -37.73
CA GLU A 287 -16.56 -12.28 -37.41
C GLU A 287 -16.87 -12.08 -35.91
N PHE A 288 -16.16 -12.75 -35.00
CA PHE A 288 -16.46 -12.75 -33.56
C PHE A 288 -15.20 -12.75 -32.68
N ASP A 289 -14.47 -11.64 -32.68
CA ASP A 289 -13.50 -11.26 -31.64
C ASP A 289 -13.63 -9.75 -31.38
N GLU A 290 -14.76 -9.33 -30.79
CA GLU A 290 -14.83 -8.01 -30.15
C GLU A 290 -13.82 -8.01 -29.00
N LEU A 291 -12.99 -6.95 -28.92
CA LEU A 291 -12.17 -6.68 -27.75
C LEU A 291 -13.10 -6.38 -26.57
N SER A 292 -13.45 -7.43 -25.82
CA SER A 292 -14.23 -7.29 -24.60
C SER A 292 -13.48 -6.35 -23.66
N ALA A 293 -14.08 -5.18 -23.42
CA ALA A 293 -13.55 -4.23 -22.46
C ALA A 293 -13.31 -4.97 -21.13
N PRO A 294 -12.18 -4.75 -20.44
CA PRO A 294 -11.86 -5.49 -19.22
C PRO A 294 -13.04 -5.36 -18.27
N ILE A 295 -13.66 -6.50 -17.94
CA ILE A 295 -14.85 -6.53 -17.08
C ILE A 295 -14.41 -5.98 -15.73
N ALA A 296 -14.74 -4.71 -15.48
CA ALA A 296 -14.39 -4.00 -14.27
C ALA A 296 -15.06 -4.72 -13.10
N CYS A 297 -14.30 -5.58 -12.42
CA CYS A 297 -14.75 -6.32 -11.27
C CYS A 297 -14.89 -5.32 -10.11
N GLU A 298 -16.11 -4.78 -10.00
CA GLU A 298 -16.58 -3.91 -8.93
C GLU A 298 -16.01 -4.38 -7.57
N THR A 299 -15.35 -3.46 -6.87
CA THR A 299 -14.69 -3.76 -5.60
C THR A 299 -15.72 -3.76 -4.50
N ASP A 300 -16.04 -4.93 -3.95
CA ASP A 300 -16.95 -5.05 -2.82
C ASP A 300 -16.31 -4.46 -1.55
N PHE A 301 -17.09 -3.73 -0.75
CA PHE A 301 -16.66 -3.27 0.56
C PHE A 301 -16.97 -4.28 1.67
N ILE A 302 -16.17 -4.23 2.73
CA ILE A 302 -16.36 -4.98 3.97
C ILE A 302 -16.20 -4.06 5.19
N PHE A 303 -17.04 -4.29 6.19
CA PHE A 303 -16.87 -3.78 7.54
C PHE A 303 -15.99 -4.69 8.37
N LEU A 304 -15.15 -4.07 9.20
CA LEU A 304 -14.35 -4.68 10.24
C LEU A 304 -14.78 -4.09 11.59
N ARG A 305 -15.51 -4.88 12.38
CA ARG A 305 -16.14 -4.46 13.63
C ARG A 305 -15.16 -4.58 14.81
N LEU A 306 -14.65 -3.44 15.29
CA LEU A 306 -13.61 -3.44 16.33
C LEU A 306 -14.16 -3.77 17.73
N ASN A 307 -15.45 -3.54 17.99
CA ASN A 307 -16.11 -3.97 19.22
C ASN A 307 -16.13 -5.50 19.38
N VAL A 308 -16.47 -6.23 18.31
CA VAL A 308 -16.40 -7.71 18.28
C VAL A 308 -14.95 -8.19 18.39
N LEU A 309 -13.99 -7.47 17.80
CA LEU A 309 -12.57 -7.77 17.96
C LEU A 309 -12.10 -7.58 19.42
N ARG A 310 -12.52 -6.51 20.09
CA ARG A 310 -12.23 -6.22 21.51
C ARG A 310 -12.69 -7.38 22.40
N GLU A 311 -13.91 -7.87 22.20
CA GLU A 311 -14.42 -9.06 22.92
C GLU A 311 -13.55 -10.32 22.71
N TYR A 312 -13.03 -10.55 21.50
CA TYR A 312 -12.13 -11.69 21.24
C TYR A 312 -10.78 -11.51 21.94
N LEU A 313 -10.22 -10.30 21.90
CA LEU A 313 -8.93 -9.99 22.53
C LEU A 313 -9.00 -10.07 24.06
N GLU A 314 -10.07 -9.56 24.67
CA GLU A 314 -10.33 -9.69 26.10
C GLU A 314 -10.35 -11.16 26.53
N LYS A 315 -11.15 -11.99 25.85
CA LYS A 315 -11.33 -13.41 26.18
C LYS A 315 -10.06 -14.25 25.95
N GLU A 316 -9.21 -13.91 25.00
CA GLU A 316 -7.97 -14.66 24.72
C GLU A 316 -6.76 -14.18 25.54
N LEU A 317 -6.68 -12.89 25.85
CA LEU A 317 -5.54 -12.30 26.57
C LEU A 317 -5.71 -12.27 28.10
N THR A 318 -6.88 -12.63 28.64
CA THR A 318 -7.15 -12.67 30.09
C THR A 318 -6.18 -13.56 30.86
N MET A 319 -5.41 -12.96 31.77
CA MET A 319 -4.42 -13.66 32.60
C MET A 319 -4.97 -13.96 34.01
N HIS A 320 -5.45 -15.20 34.22
CA HIS A 320 -6.06 -15.63 35.49
C HIS A 320 -5.10 -15.81 36.69
N GLN A 321 -3.79 -15.62 36.53
CA GLN A 321 -2.79 -15.89 37.58
C GLN A 321 -1.96 -14.66 37.98
N LEU A 322 -2.42 -13.45 37.67
CA LEU A 322 -1.77 -12.22 38.12
C LEU A 322 -2.04 -11.94 39.62
N PRO A 323 -1.09 -11.33 40.35
CA PRO A 323 -1.29 -10.92 41.75
C PRO A 323 -2.15 -9.65 41.91
N PHE A 324 -2.72 -9.14 40.81
CA PHE A 324 -3.62 -7.99 40.73
C PHE A 324 -4.66 -8.24 39.61
N PRO A 325 -5.80 -7.50 39.57
CA PRO A 325 -6.79 -7.67 38.51
C PRO A 325 -6.19 -7.49 37.13
N PHE A 326 -6.46 -8.41 36.20
CA PHE A 326 -6.08 -8.24 34.81
C PHE A 326 -6.91 -7.10 34.18
N ASP A 327 -6.22 -6.12 33.63
CA ASP A 327 -6.79 -5.07 32.78
C ASP A 327 -6.13 -5.18 31.41
N LEU A 328 -6.96 -5.36 30.37
CA LEU A 328 -6.53 -5.45 28.98
C LEU A 328 -5.83 -4.18 28.51
N GLU A 329 -6.18 -3.03 29.08
CA GLU A 329 -5.74 -1.70 28.67
C GLU A 329 -4.61 -1.15 29.57
N GLY A 330 -4.45 -1.71 30.78
CA GLY A 330 -3.51 -1.27 31.82
C GLY A 330 -2.31 -2.17 32.12
N TYR A 331 -2.16 -3.35 31.48
CA TYR A 331 -1.18 -4.36 31.92
C TYR A 331 0.31 -4.02 31.65
N LEU A 332 0.68 -3.67 30.42
CA LEU A 332 2.07 -3.28 30.06
C LEU A 332 2.26 -1.76 30.02
N THR A 333 1.17 -1.01 30.02
CA THR A 333 1.12 0.39 29.63
C THR A 333 0.04 1.12 30.42
N ASP A 334 0.30 2.38 30.78
CA ASP A 334 -0.69 3.31 31.34
C ASP A 334 -0.86 4.47 30.36
N SER A 335 -2.01 4.57 29.70
CA SER A 335 -2.44 5.76 28.96
C SER A 335 -1.40 6.30 27.94
N GLY A 336 -0.64 5.41 27.29
CA GLY A 336 0.46 5.76 26.37
C GLY A 336 1.87 5.80 26.98
N LYS A 337 2.03 5.57 28.29
CA LYS A 337 3.32 5.34 28.96
C LYS A 337 3.63 3.83 28.99
N VAL A 338 4.90 3.46 28.87
CA VAL A 338 5.35 2.06 28.91
C VAL A 338 5.96 1.73 30.28
N HIS A 339 5.57 0.61 30.89
CA HIS A 339 6.25 0.10 32.08
C HIS A 339 7.49 -0.71 31.66
N LEU A 340 8.62 -0.03 31.46
CA LEU A 340 9.85 -0.63 30.93
C LEU A 340 10.37 -1.82 31.75
N GLU A 341 10.16 -1.82 33.08
CA GLU A 341 10.42 -2.98 33.96
C GLU A 341 9.67 -4.25 33.51
N ARG A 342 8.40 -4.11 33.08
CA ARG A 342 7.57 -5.24 32.61
C ARG A 342 7.96 -5.66 31.19
N VAL A 343 8.43 -4.72 30.37
CA VAL A 343 8.96 -5.00 29.02
C VAL A 343 10.32 -5.71 29.10
N GLN A 344 11.18 -5.35 30.06
CA GLN A 344 12.44 -6.03 30.34
C GLN A 344 12.21 -7.54 30.56
N LEU A 345 11.23 -7.92 31.38
CA LEU A 345 10.90 -9.33 31.63
C LEU A 345 10.56 -10.06 30.32
N ILE A 346 9.61 -9.53 29.53
CA ILE A 346 9.19 -10.15 28.26
C ILE A 346 10.35 -10.27 27.26
N LEU A 347 11.23 -9.27 27.17
CA LEU A 347 12.39 -9.32 26.27
C LEU A 347 13.52 -10.22 26.79
N THR A 348 13.59 -10.44 28.11
CA THR A 348 14.52 -11.43 28.70
C THR A 348 14.06 -12.84 28.35
N ASP A 349 12.79 -13.17 28.64
CA ASP A 349 12.19 -14.47 28.32
C ASP A 349 12.25 -14.77 26.81
N LEU A 350 12.00 -13.77 25.96
CA LEU A 350 12.15 -13.89 24.51
C LEU A 350 13.62 -14.07 24.09
N GLY A 351 14.56 -13.43 24.79
CA GLY A 351 16.00 -13.54 24.60
C GLY A 351 16.53 -14.96 24.83
N GLU A 352 16.00 -15.68 25.82
CA GLU A 352 16.39 -17.07 26.10
C GLU A 352 16.00 -18.06 24.99
N VAL A 353 15.01 -17.72 24.14
CA VAL A 353 14.49 -18.62 23.08
C VAL A 353 14.83 -18.19 21.65
N GLU A 354 15.61 -17.11 21.44
CA GLU A 354 15.98 -16.65 20.08
C GLU A 354 16.68 -17.74 19.26
N ASP A 355 17.58 -18.48 19.90
CA ASP A 355 18.32 -19.61 19.34
C ASP A 355 17.38 -20.69 18.75
N GLU A 356 16.36 -21.08 19.52
CA GLU A 356 15.39 -22.09 19.10
C GLU A 356 14.48 -21.54 17.98
N ILE A 357 14.06 -20.27 18.10
CA ILE A 357 13.23 -19.58 17.10
C ILE A 357 13.93 -19.55 15.73
N PHE A 358 15.24 -19.28 15.68
CA PHE A 358 15.97 -19.26 14.41
C PHE A 358 16.19 -20.65 13.82
N LYS A 359 16.55 -21.64 14.66
CA LYS A 359 16.73 -23.04 14.26
C LYS A 359 15.40 -23.63 13.72
N ASN A 360 14.29 -23.47 14.46
CA ASN A 360 12.95 -23.86 14.03
C ASN A 360 12.48 -23.16 12.73
N ARG A 361 12.80 -21.87 12.56
CA ARG A 361 12.44 -21.11 11.33
C ARG A 361 13.12 -21.70 10.10
N GLN A 362 14.41 -22.03 10.21
CA GLN A 362 15.17 -22.61 9.10
C GLN A 362 14.65 -24.00 8.71
N GLU A 363 14.29 -24.85 9.68
CA GLU A 363 13.67 -26.14 9.40
C GLU A 363 12.32 -26.00 8.67
N GLN A 364 11.47 -25.07 9.12
CA GLN A 364 10.18 -24.80 8.48
C GLN A 364 10.33 -24.29 7.04
N GLU A 365 11.31 -23.42 6.78
CA GLU A 365 11.64 -22.97 5.43
C GLU A 365 12.16 -24.12 4.56
N LEU A 366 13.17 -24.87 5.01
CA LEU A 366 13.69 -26.03 4.26
C LEU A 366 12.58 -27.05 3.95
N ALA A 367 11.66 -27.29 4.89
CA ALA A 367 10.48 -28.11 4.67
C ALA A 367 9.51 -27.49 3.66
N PHE A 368 9.31 -26.17 3.65
CA PHE A 368 8.51 -25.48 2.62
C PHE A 368 9.16 -25.56 1.23
N GLN A 369 10.46 -25.27 1.11
CA GLN A 369 11.21 -25.36 -0.14
C GLN A 369 11.15 -26.77 -0.73
N ARG A 370 11.36 -27.81 0.09
CA ARG A 370 11.19 -29.23 -0.31
C ARG A 370 9.79 -29.50 -0.86
N ARG A 371 8.72 -29.09 -0.15
CA ARG A 371 7.32 -29.22 -0.59
C ARG A 371 7.04 -28.49 -1.92
N GLN A 372 7.67 -27.34 -2.18
CA GLN A 372 7.55 -26.65 -3.47
C GLN A 372 8.35 -27.34 -4.58
N LYS A 373 9.55 -27.86 -4.31
CA LYS A 373 10.34 -28.63 -5.28
C LYS A 373 9.60 -29.90 -5.70
N ASP A 374 8.97 -30.60 -4.75
CA ASP A 374 8.11 -31.75 -5.03
C ASP A 374 6.85 -31.38 -5.81
N LYS A 375 6.22 -30.23 -5.52
CA LYS A 375 5.08 -29.72 -6.29
C LYS A 375 5.48 -29.36 -7.73
N LYS A 376 6.59 -28.62 -7.93
CA LYS A 376 7.18 -28.34 -9.26
C LYS A 376 7.43 -29.66 -10.02
N LYS A 377 8.10 -30.65 -9.39
CA LYS A 377 8.37 -31.97 -9.99
C LYS A 377 7.11 -32.74 -10.37
N ARG A 378 6.09 -32.81 -9.51
CA ARG A 378 4.81 -33.46 -9.82
C ARG A 378 4.10 -32.80 -11.01
N LEU A 379 4.16 -31.47 -11.11
CA LEU A 379 3.58 -30.73 -12.24
C LEU A 379 4.38 -30.94 -13.53
N LYS A 380 5.73 -30.93 -13.49
CA LYS A 380 6.63 -31.29 -14.60
C LYS A 380 6.28 -32.69 -15.13
N MET A 381 6.24 -33.69 -14.25
CA MET A 381 5.80 -35.08 -14.56
C MET A 381 4.34 -35.21 -15.05
N GLN A 382 3.47 -34.24 -14.77
CA GLN A 382 2.07 -34.25 -15.24
C GLN A 382 1.92 -33.57 -16.60
N ARG A 383 2.74 -32.55 -16.89
CA ARG A 383 2.84 -31.88 -18.19
C ARG A 383 3.55 -32.78 -19.21
N ASP A 384 4.67 -33.35 -18.81
CA ASP A 384 5.56 -34.13 -19.66
C ASP A 384 5.13 -35.62 -19.73
N ARG A 385 3.84 -35.90 -19.56
CA ARG A 385 3.27 -37.26 -19.73
C ARG A 385 3.34 -37.66 -21.21
N PRO A 386 3.84 -38.85 -21.56
CA PRO A 386 3.88 -39.31 -22.95
C PRO A 386 2.50 -39.28 -23.60
N ALA A 387 2.40 -38.72 -24.82
CA ALA A 387 1.14 -38.57 -25.55
C ALA A 387 0.44 -39.91 -25.85
N TRP A 388 1.17 -41.04 -25.77
CA TRP A 388 0.64 -42.40 -25.91
C TRP A 388 -0.16 -42.88 -24.68
N THR A 389 -0.11 -42.20 -23.53
CA THR A 389 -0.84 -42.60 -22.31
C THR A 389 -2.37 -42.54 -22.55
N PRO A 390 -3.10 -43.66 -22.55
CA PRO A 390 -4.51 -43.65 -22.94
C PRO A 390 -5.40 -42.85 -21.99
N ARG A 391 -6.44 -42.22 -22.55
CA ARG A 391 -7.53 -41.55 -21.84
C ARG A 391 -8.85 -42.29 -22.10
N GLY A 392 -9.91 -41.97 -21.34
CA GLY A 392 -11.20 -42.66 -21.44
C GLY A 392 -11.17 -44.05 -20.80
N GLN A 393 -11.98 -44.97 -21.31
CA GLN A 393 -12.15 -46.35 -20.79
C GLN A 393 -10.88 -47.22 -20.95
N PHE A 394 -9.92 -46.77 -21.75
CA PHE A 394 -8.61 -47.41 -21.93
C PHE A 394 -7.53 -46.94 -20.94
N ALA A 395 -7.82 -45.98 -20.07
CA ALA A 395 -6.85 -45.51 -19.08
C ALA A 395 -6.53 -46.63 -18.04
N PRO A 396 -5.25 -46.79 -17.63
CA PRO A 396 -4.86 -47.84 -16.69
C PRO A 396 -5.57 -47.66 -15.33
N THR A 397 -6.31 -48.68 -14.93
CA THR A 397 -7.11 -48.68 -13.70
C THR A 397 -6.25 -49.03 -12.47
N PRO A 398 -6.47 -48.41 -11.29
CA PRO A 398 -5.75 -48.78 -10.08
C PRO A 398 -6.00 -50.24 -9.67
N ILE A 399 -4.95 -50.93 -9.23
CA ILE A 399 -5.04 -52.30 -8.70
C ILE A 399 -6.01 -52.30 -7.50
N GLY A 400 -7.07 -53.09 -7.61
CA GLY A 400 -8.18 -53.15 -6.65
C GLY A 400 -9.54 -52.76 -7.25
N ASN A 401 -9.58 -51.93 -8.30
CA ASN A 401 -10.81 -51.62 -9.03
C ASN A 401 -11.03 -52.56 -10.21
N THR A 402 -12.28 -52.93 -10.47
CA THR A 402 -12.69 -53.61 -11.71
C THR A 402 -12.70 -52.61 -12.87
N PRO A 403 -12.05 -52.90 -14.02
CA PRO A 403 -12.16 -52.07 -15.22
C PRO A 403 -13.58 -52.16 -15.81
N ASN A 404 -14.10 -51.03 -16.30
CA ASN A 404 -15.35 -51.02 -17.05
C ASN A 404 -15.16 -51.69 -18.42
N ALA A 405 -16.14 -52.48 -18.85
CA ALA A 405 -16.11 -53.10 -20.18
C ALA A 405 -16.27 -52.04 -21.29
N VAL A 406 -15.40 -52.05 -22.29
CA VAL A 406 -15.39 -51.04 -23.36
C VAL A 406 -16.64 -51.19 -24.24
N ALA A 407 -17.58 -50.27 -24.10
CA ALA A 407 -18.92 -50.39 -24.69
C ALA A 407 -18.93 -50.24 -26.23
N ASN A 408 -18.06 -49.42 -26.80
CA ASN A 408 -17.88 -49.29 -28.25
C ASN A 408 -16.43 -48.96 -28.61
N PRO A 409 -15.54 -49.97 -28.74
CA PRO A 409 -14.11 -49.76 -29.01
C PRO A 409 -13.83 -48.94 -30.27
N ARG A 410 -14.70 -49.01 -31.29
CA ARG A 410 -14.50 -48.32 -32.57
C ARG A 410 -14.79 -46.82 -32.49
N GLN A 411 -15.79 -46.43 -31.69
CA GLN A 411 -16.15 -45.03 -31.47
C GLN A 411 -15.14 -44.33 -30.53
N GLU A 412 -14.67 -45.04 -29.50
CA GLU A 412 -13.70 -44.48 -28.56
C GLU A 412 -12.28 -44.39 -29.17
N ALA A 413 -11.88 -45.38 -30.00
CA ALA A 413 -10.66 -45.28 -30.82
C ALA A 413 -10.76 -44.30 -32.01
N TYR A 414 -11.93 -43.72 -32.26
CA TYR A 414 -12.11 -42.55 -33.13
C TYR A 414 -11.98 -41.26 -32.33
N GLN A 415 -12.62 -41.15 -31.16
CA GLN A 415 -12.48 -40.01 -30.25
C GLN A 415 -11.03 -39.78 -29.80
N MET A 416 -10.27 -40.83 -29.48
CA MET A 416 -8.83 -40.71 -29.15
C MET A 416 -8.01 -40.14 -30.31
N ARG A 417 -8.34 -40.47 -31.57
CA ARG A 417 -7.68 -39.90 -32.75
C ARG A 417 -8.04 -38.43 -32.98
N MET A 418 -9.31 -38.07 -32.81
CA MET A 418 -9.77 -36.68 -32.90
C MET A 418 -9.11 -35.78 -31.84
N GLN A 419 -8.97 -36.27 -30.60
CA GLN A 419 -8.26 -35.55 -29.53
C GLN A 419 -6.75 -35.44 -29.80
N GLY A 420 -6.13 -36.46 -30.40
CA GLY A 420 -4.73 -36.41 -30.82
C GLY A 420 -4.46 -35.28 -31.81
N MET A 421 -5.26 -35.17 -32.88
CA MET A 421 -5.10 -34.13 -33.90
C MET A 421 -5.34 -32.71 -33.36
N GLN A 422 -6.18 -32.55 -32.33
CA GLN A 422 -6.35 -31.26 -31.65
C GLN A 422 -5.14 -30.88 -30.76
N SER A 423 -4.28 -31.83 -30.39
CA SER A 423 -3.07 -31.58 -29.60
C SER A 423 -1.89 -31.08 -30.45
N GLU A 424 -1.85 -31.41 -31.75
CA GLU A 424 -0.72 -31.08 -32.64
C GLU A 424 -0.61 -29.56 -32.91
N GLY A 425 -1.69 -28.80 -32.70
CA GLY A 425 -1.72 -27.34 -32.87
C GLY A 425 -0.95 -26.51 -31.83
N ARG A 426 -0.15 -27.12 -30.94
CA ARG A 426 0.63 -26.41 -29.90
C ARG A 426 2.15 -26.62 -29.96
N ASP A 427 2.66 -27.58 -30.72
CA ASP A 427 4.10 -27.92 -30.80
C ASP A 427 4.72 -27.60 -32.18
N SER A 428 4.69 -26.33 -32.58
CA SER A 428 5.25 -25.88 -33.88
C SER A 428 6.77 -26.10 -34.00
N GLY A 429 7.52 -26.03 -32.89
CA GLY A 429 8.98 -26.19 -32.89
C GLY A 429 9.46 -27.60 -33.28
N ASN A 430 8.82 -28.65 -32.77
CA ASN A 430 9.21 -30.04 -33.05
C ASN A 430 9.03 -30.41 -34.53
N HIS A 431 8.09 -29.78 -35.23
CA HIS A 431 7.83 -30.05 -36.65
C HIS A 431 8.94 -29.51 -37.56
N ALA A 432 9.67 -28.46 -37.15
CA ALA A 432 10.84 -27.97 -37.87
C ALA A 432 12.00 -28.99 -37.80
N ALA A 433 12.37 -29.43 -36.59
CA ALA A 433 13.44 -30.41 -36.39
C ALA A 433 13.15 -31.76 -37.08
N ALA A 434 11.90 -32.23 -37.07
CA ALA A 434 11.49 -33.44 -37.77
C ALA A 434 11.59 -33.32 -39.30
N ASN A 435 11.31 -32.14 -39.87
CA ASN A 435 11.45 -31.90 -41.30
C ASN A 435 12.91 -31.70 -41.71
N ASP A 436 13.75 -31.08 -40.88
CA ASP A 436 15.18 -30.94 -41.16
C ASP A 436 15.91 -32.29 -41.16
N LEU A 437 15.66 -33.15 -40.15
CA LEU A 437 16.17 -34.52 -40.14
C LEU A 437 15.71 -35.33 -41.37
N LYS A 438 14.49 -35.07 -41.85
CA LYS A 438 13.89 -35.70 -43.05
C LYS A 438 14.42 -35.10 -44.37
N ALA A 439 15.05 -33.93 -44.33
CA ALA A 439 15.82 -33.37 -45.43
C ALA A 439 17.25 -33.94 -45.45
N GLN A 440 17.91 -34.02 -44.28
CA GLN A 440 19.23 -34.64 -44.13
C GLN A 440 19.22 -36.12 -44.55
N LEU A 441 18.15 -36.87 -44.25
CA LEU A 441 17.98 -38.26 -44.70
C LEU A 441 17.66 -38.42 -46.20
N LYS A 442 17.49 -37.33 -46.95
CA LYS A 442 17.22 -37.35 -48.41
C LYS A 442 18.42 -36.99 -49.28
N SER A 443 19.50 -36.47 -48.73
CA SER A 443 20.68 -36.04 -49.50
C SER A 443 21.75 -37.12 -49.70
N ALA A 444 21.64 -38.28 -49.03
CA ALA A 444 22.57 -39.39 -49.17
C ALA A 444 22.17 -40.33 -50.32
N GLY A 445 22.73 -40.14 -51.53
CA GLY A 445 22.18 -40.81 -52.72
C GLY A 445 22.99 -40.97 -54.02
N SER A 446 24.32 -40.71 -54.10
CA SER A 446 25.13 -41.13 -55.29
C SER A 446 26.66 -40.96 -55.11
N ALA A 447 27.43 -42.03 -55.40
CA ALA A 447 28.89 -42.13 -55.74
C ALA A 447 29.93 -41.38 -54.85
N GLU A 448 30.96 -42.02 -54.25
CA GLU A 448 32.12 -42.72 -54.86
C GLU A 448 33.00 -41.77 -55.71
N ASP A 449 34.31 -41.56 -55.44
CA ASP A 449 35.25 -42.06 -54.40
C ASP A 449 36.36 -40.96 -54.17
N SER A 450 37.47 -41.04 -53.42
CA SER A 450 38.33 -42.15 -52.96
C SER A 450 39.28 -41.84 -51.79
N ALA A 451 40.16 -42.81 -51.49
CA ALA A 451 41.02 -42.97 -50.32
C ALA A 451 42.07 -41.89 -49.97
N ALA A 452 42.29 -41.67 -48.66
CA ALA A 452 43.60 -41.79 -48.01
C ALA A 452 43.52 -41.94 -46.47
N SER A 453 44.49 -42.67 -45.89
CA SER A 453 44.72 -43.02 -44.47
C SER A 453 45.01 -41.80 -43.54
N LEU A 454 44.95 -41.85 -42.19
CA LEU A 454 45.40 -42.85 -41.21
C LEU A 454 44.60 -42.88 -39.88
N SER A 455 44.86 -43.89 -39.04
CA SER A 455 44.39 -44.05 -37.64
C SER A 455 44.97 -43.02 -36.65
N GLY A 456 44.37 -42.76 -35.48
CA GLY A 456 43.15 -43.32 -34.88
C GLY A 456 42.99 -42.89 -33.40
N GLY A 457 41.76 -42.87 -32.86
CA GLY A 457 41.47 -42.29 -31.55
C GLY A 457 40.90 -43.28 -30.52
N ILE A 458 41.48 -43.30 -29.31
CA ILE A 458 40.99 -44.12 -28.18
C ILE A 458 40.15 -43.27 -27.21
N LYS A 459 38.92 -43.75 -27.00
CA LYS A 459 37.97 -43.49 -25.90
C LYS A 459 38.45 -42.54 -24.78
N ARG A 460 37.68 -41.47 -24.54
CA ARG A 460 37.32 -41.06 -23.18
C ARG A 460 35.82 -41.20 -22.96
N LYS A 461 35.47 -41.69 -21.77
CA LYS A 461 34.13 -42.12 -21.35
C LYS A 461 33.38 -40.90 -20.79
N TRP A 462 32.31 -40.47 -21.44
CA TRP A 462 31.39 -39.47 -20.88
C TRP A 462 30.28 -40.21 -20.12
N GLU A 463 30.33 -40.16 -18.79
CA GLU A 463 29.26 -40.66 -17.92
C GLU A 463 28.47 -39.49 -17.32
N HIS A 464 27.16 -39.70 -17.23
CA HIS A 464 26.11 -38.84 -16.68
C HIS A 464 26.51 -37.56 -15.93
N SER A 465 26.05 -36.43 -16.47
CA SER A 465 25.65 -35.26 -15.67
C SER A 465 24.33 -34.67 -16.20
N ASN A 466 23.22 -35.39 -16.01
CA ASN A 466 21.89 -34.78 -16.10
C ASN A 466 21.71 -33.90 -14.85
N LEU A 467 22.01 -32.60 -14.98
CA LEU A 467 21.71 -31.60 -13.97
C LEU A 467 20.57 -30.74 -14.51
N ASP A 468 19.39 -30.81 -13.86
CA ASP A 468 18.31 -29.85 -14.10
C ASP A 468 18.84 -28.45 -13.76
N SER A 469 18.98 -27.56 -14.75
CA SER A 469 19.36 -26.15 -14.54
C SER A 469 18.18 -25.29 -14.02
N ASP A 470 17.27 -25.92 -13.25
CA ASP A 470 16.08 -25.32 -12.63
C ASP A 470 16.34 -24.93 -11.15
N GLU A 471 17.60 -25.01 -10.68
CA GLU A 471 17.99 -24.62 -9.33
C GLU A 471 18.38 -23.13 -9.31
N GLU A 472 17.37 -22.29 -9.03
CA GLU A 472 17.54 -20.88 -8.63
C GLU A 472 18.57 -20.82 -7.47
N GLU A 473 19.80 -20.38 -7.77
CA GLU A 473 20.89 -20.29 -6.78
C GLU A 473 20.50 -19.28 -5.70
N GLN A 474 20.23 -19.77 -4.48
CA GLN A 474 19.72 -18.91 -3.40
C GLN A 474 20.83 -17.98 -2.92
N PRO A 475 20.55 -16.67 -2.77
CA PRO A 475 21.57 -15.73 -2.32
C PRO A 475 22.07 -16.14 -0.92
N LEU A 476 23.39 -16.18 -0.77
CA LEU A 476 24.05 -16.58 0.47
C LEU A 476 23.64 -15.65 1.62
N ASP A 477 22.95 -16.20 2.62
CA ASP A 477 22.79 -15.54 3.91
C ASP A 477 24.15 -15.57 4.64
N GLU A 478 24.77 -14.41 4.77
CA GLU A 478 26.06 -14.24 5.44
C GLU A 478 25.92 -14.33 6.98
N VAL A 479 24.74 -14.00 7.52
CA VAL A 479 24.45 -13.99 8.96
C VAL A 479 24.20 -15.40 9.49
N ARG A 480 23.43 -16.21 8.76
CA ARG A 480 23.06 -17.60 9.13
C ARG A 480 22.54 -17.69 10.56
N LEU A 481 21.34 -17.17 10.79
CA LEU A 481 20.73 -17.05 12.12
C LEU A 481 20.55 -18.38 12.87
N TRP A 482 20.53 -19.51 12.16
CA TRP A 482 20.40 -20.86 12.73
C TRP A 482 21.72 -21.49 13.22
N GLU A 483 22.86 -20.84 12.97
CA GLU A 483 24.21 -21.31 13.34
C GLU A 483 24.78 -20.51 14.51
N ASP A 484 25.42 -21.18 15.47
CA ASP A 484 26.01 -20.55 16.65
C ASP A 484 26.97 -19.40 16.27
N GLY A 485 26.99 -18.32 17.07
CA GLY A 485 27.69 -17.08 16.73
C GLY A 485 26.96 -16.17 15.72
N TRP A 486 25.67 -16.43 15.43
CA TRP A 486 24.83 -15.60 14.56
C TRP A 486 24.78 -14.12 15.00
N LYS A 487 24.78 -13.87 16.30
CA LYS A 487 24.65 -12.53 16.88
C LYS A 487 25.84 -11.64 16.51
N ASP A 488 27.04 -12.20 16.52
CA ASP A 488 28.26 -11.50 16.14
C ASP A 488 28.30 -11.24 14.64
N ARG A 489 28.02 -12.26 13.82
CA ARG A 489 27.89 -12.11 12.36
C ARG A 489 26.83 -11.09 11.96
N TYR A 490 25.73 -10.98 12.71
CA TYR A 490 24.69 -9.97 12.46
C TYR A 490 25.20 -8.56 12.70
N TYR A 491 25.81 -8.28 13.85
CA TYR A 491 26.31 -6.93 14.15
C TYR A 491 27.46 -6.52 13.22
N GLU A 492 28.34 -7.46 12.88
CA GLU A 492 29.44 -7.23 11.93
C GLU A 492 28.90 -7.00 10.50
N ASN A 493 27.89 -7.76 10.04
CA ASN A 493 27.33 -7.61 8.68
C ASN A 493 26.34 -6.44 8.50
N LYS A 494 25.54 -6.11 9.54
CA LYS A 494 24.43 -5.14 9.45
C LYS A 494 24.75 -3.76 10.00
N PHE A 495 25.74 -3.64 10.89
CA PHE A 495 26.12 -2.37 11.49
C PHE A 495 27.61 -2.00 11.28
N ASP A 496 28.43 -2.89 10.70
CA ASP A 496 29.90 -2.76 10.61
C ASP A 496 30.57 -2.59 12.00
N VAL A 497 30.02 -3.30 13.00
CA VAL A 497 30.45 -3.21 14.40
C VAL A 497 30.94 -4.56 14.89
N ARG A 498 32.19 -4.57 15.37
CA ARG A 498 32.90 -5.72 15.92
C ARG A 498 32.16 -6.33 17.12
N SER A 499 32.24 -7.66 17.22
CA SER A 499 31.70 -8.50 18.28
C SER A 499 32.01 -8.06 19.73
N ASP A 500 33.13 -7.38 19.99
CA ASP A 500 33.51 -6.89 21.32
C ASP A 500 32.77 -5.61 21.77
N ASN A 501 32.08 -4.90 20.88
CA ASN A 501 31.39 -3.65 21.21
C ASN A 501 29.96 -3.86 21.74
N ILE A 502 29.86 -4.48 22.93
CA ILE A 502 28.58 -4.72 23.64
C ILE A 502 27.83 -3.39 23.90
N LYS A 503 28.55 -2.29 24.15
CA LYS A 503 27.96 -0.97 24.42
C LYS A 503 27.10 -0.48 23.25
N PHE A 504 27.55 -0.69 22.01
CA PHE A 504 26.77 -0.32 20.83
C PHE A 504 25.48 -1.15 20.72
N ARG A 505 25.50 -2.44 21.08
CA ARG A 505 24.28 -3.27 21.10
C ARG A 505 23.24 -2.71 22.09
N GLN A 506 23.71 -2.29 23.26
CA GLN A 506 22.90 -1.64 24.31
C GLN A 506 22.39 -0.25 23.87
N GLU A 507 23.19 0.53 23.13
CA GLU A 507 22.78 1.83 22.57
C GLU A 507 21.67 1.68 21.53
N VAL A 508 21.79 0.70 20.61
CA VAL A 508 20.74 0.35 19.64
C VAL A 508 19.47 -0.14 20.37
N ALA A 509 19.60 -0.93 21.44
CA ALA A 509 18.47 -1.37 22.27
C ALA A 509 17.78 -0.20 23.01
N ALA A 510 18.54 0.76 23.53
CA ALA A 510 18.00 1.94 24.21
C ALA A 510 17.21 2.87 23.27
N GLU A 511 17.75 3.18 22.08
CA GLU A 511 17.00 3.96 21.08
C GLU A 511 15.84 3.15 20.44
N TYR A 512 15.88 1.81 20.45
CA TYR A 512 14.72 0.99 20.08
C TYR A 512 13.62 1.05 21.14
N CYS A 513 13.95 0.97 22.44
CA CYS A 513 13.00 1.25 23.54
C CYS A 513 12.41 2.65 23.43
N ARG A 514 13.23 3.65 23.09
CA ARG A 514 12.78 5.00 22.82
C ARG A 514 11.77 5.04 21.66
N GLY A 515 12.02 4.29 20.59
CA GLY A 515 11.06 4.13 19.50
C GLY A 515 9.74 3.50 19.93
N LEU A 516 9.75 2.45 20.75
CA LEU A 516 8.52 1.84 21.28
C LEU A 516 7.70 2.86 22.12
N CYS A 517 8.38 3.61 22.99
CA CYS A 517 7.75 4.69 23.76
C CYS A 517 7.26 5.86 22.89
N TRP A 518 7.96 6.19 21.81
CA TRP A 518 7.54 7.25 20.87
C TRP A 518 6.27 6.83 20.11
N VAL A 519 6.24 5.60 19.55
CA VAL A 519 5.09 5.08 18.80
C VAL A 519 3.85 4.98 19.70
N LEU A 520 3.99 4.45 20.91
CA LEU A 520 2.84 4.32 21.82
C LEU A 520 2.29 5.69 22.23
N LYS A 521 3.15 6.69 22.51
CA LYS A 521 2.70 8.07 22.72
C LYS A 521 2.04 8.65 21.47
N TYR A 522 2.57 8.40 20.27
CA TYR A 522 1.97 8.91 19.03
C TYR A 522 0.53 8.42 18.83
N TYR A 523 0.23 7.18 19.21
CA TYR A 523 -1.11 6.58 19.13
C TYR A 523 -2.07 7.13 20.21
N TYR A 524 -1.62 7.18 21.47
CA TYR A 524 -2.49 7.50 22.63
C TYR A 524 -2.54 8.98 23.01
N GLN A 525 -1.46 9.72 22.77
CA GLN A 525 -1.26 11.11 23.25
C GLN A 525 -1.05 12.11 22.11
N GLY A 526 -0.63 11.64 20.92
CA GLY A 526 -0.24 12.48 19.78
C GLY A 526 1.28 12.58 19.67
N CYS A 527 1.78 13.31 18.67
CA CYS A 527 3.20 13.31 18.30
C CYS A 527 4.10 13.79 19.46
N ALA A 528 4.85 12.86 20.08
CA ALA A 528 5.70 13.14 21.23
C ALA A 528 6.99 13.90 20.87
N SER A 529 7.44 13.79 19.63
CA SER A 529 8.52 14.62 19.06
C SER A 529 8.47 14.55 17.54
N TRP A 530 8.51 15.70 16.89
CA TRP A 530 8.49 15.80 15.43
C TRP A 530 9.84 15.49 14.78
N THR A 531 10.95 15.65 15.50
CA THR A 531 12.31 15.47 14.96
C THR A 531 12.98 14.15 15.37
N TRP A 532 12.45 13.42 16.36
CA TRP A 532 12.99 12.10 16.72
C TRP A 532 12.79 11.06 15.60
N PHE A 533 13.79 10.20 15.41
CA PHE A 533 13.73 8.99 14.61
C PHE A 533 14.70 7.94 15.14
N PHE A 534 14.43 6.66 14.87
CA PHE A 534 15.36 5.57 15.16
C PHE A 534 16.53 5.62 14.14
N PRO A 535 17.80 5.81 14.58
CA PRO A 535 18.90 6.18 13.68
C PRO A 535 19.63 5.00 13.02
N TYR A 536 19.01 3.82 12.95
CA TYR A 536 19.59 2.61 12.37
C TYR A 536 18.62 1.93 11.39
N HIS A 537 19.14 1.23 10.38
CA HIS A 537 18.31 0.50 9.40
C HIS A 537 17.79 -0.86 9.90
N TYR A 538 18.31 -1.36 11.03
CA TYR A 538 18.05 -2.69 11.58
C TYR A 538 17.77 -2.64 13.09
N ALA A 539 17.02 -3.63 13.58
CA ALA A 539 16.67 -3.77 15.00
C ALA A 539 17.77 -4.53 15.78
N PRO A 540 17.87 -4.35 17.10
CA PRO A 540 18.66 -5.21 17.98
C PRO A 540 17.90 -6.52 18.29
N PHE A 541 18.57 -7.49 18.92
CA PHE A 541 17.95 -8.74 19.36
C PHE A 541 17.29 -8.59 20.74
N ALA A 542 16.36 -9.48 21.10
CA ALA A 542 15.68 -9.44 22.40
C ALA A 542 16.70 -9.56 23.55
N SER A 543 17.71 -10.41 23.37
CA SER A 543 18.85 -10.59 24.28
C SER A 543 19.85 -9.40 24.35
N ASP A 544 19.61 -8.27 23.67
CA ASP A 544 20.40 -7.02 23.83
C ASP A 544 19.70 -5.97 24.72
N PHE A 545 18.41 -6.17 25.04
CA PHE A 545 17.65 -5.28 25.92
C PHE A 545 17.99 -5.59 27.39
N ILE A 546 19.07 -4.99 27.88
CA ILE A 546 19.60 -5.18 29.23
C ILE A 546 19.42 -3.90 30.05
N ASN A 547 18.85 -4.03 31.25
CA ASN A 547 18.55 -2.94 32.20
C ASN A 547 17.68 -1.82 31.61
N ILE A 548 16.76 -2.14 30.68
CA ILE A 548 15.92 -1.13 30.03
C ILE A 548 14.90 -0.47 30.96
N GLY A 549 14.64 -1.07 32.13
CA GLY A 549 13.82 -0.48 33.19
C GLY A 549 14.39 0.84 33.75
N ASP A 550 15.71 1.01 33.73
CA ASP A 550 16.39 2.20 34.25
C ASP A 550 16.43 3.38 33.24
N LEU A 551 15.91 3.19 32.02
CA LEU A 551 15.95 4.21 30.96
C LEU A 551 14.91 5.32 31.19
N ASN A 552 15.37 6.53 31.56
CA ASN A 552 14.50 7.70 31.54
C ASN A 552 14.26 8.19 30.09
N ILE A 553 13.07 7.92 29.56
CA ILE A 553 12.73 8.22 28.16
C ILE A 553 11.89 9.50 28.04
N GLU A 554 12.59 10.60 27.75
CA GLU A 554 12.01 11.92 27.50
C GLU A 554 12.11 12.34 26.02
N PHE A 555 11.21 13.25 25.63
CA PHE A 555 11.09 13.80 24.29
C PHE A 555 10.91 15.32 24.38
N ASP A 556 11.50 16.07 23.44
CA ASP A 556 11.40 17.52 23.41
C ASP A 556 10.05 17.98 22.84
N ASN A 557 9.22 18.51 23.73
CA ASN A 557 7.88 19.03 23.44
C ASN A 557 7.87 20.37 22.68
N LYS A 558 9.05 20.96 22.40
CA LYS A 558 9.20 22.18 21.59
C LYS A 558 9.51 21.89 20.12
N THR A 559 9.64 20.61 19.75
CA THR A 559 9.86 20.21 18.35
C THR A 559 8.66 20.55 17.48
N GLN A 560 8.92 20.95 16.24
CA GLN A 560 7.91 21.37 15.26
C GLN A 560 7.99 20.46 14.01
N PRO A 561 6.89 20.28 13.26
CA PRO A 561 6.97 19.71 11.92
C PRO A 561 7.87 20.56 11.00
N PHE A 562 8.49 19.93 10.01
CA PHE A 562 9.04 20.64 8.86
C PHE A 562 7.95 21.45 8.14
N LYS A 563 8.34 22.44 7.33
CA LYS A 563 7.41 22.98 6.32
C LYS A 563 7.23 22.00 5.15
N PRO A 564 6.12 22.06 4.39
CA PRO A 564 5.85 21.12 3.30
C PRO A 564 7.02 20.95 2.29
N LEU A 565 7.64 22.04 1.82
CA LEU A 565 8.74 21.94 0.85
C LEU A 565 10.04 21.39 1.47
N GLU A 566 10.27 21.63 2.76
CA GLU A 566 11.40 21.06 3.50
C GLU A 566 11.20 19.55 3.69
N GLN A 567 9.97 19.10 3.91
CA GLN A 567 9.64 17.67 3.87
C GLN A 567 9.93 17.08 2.48
N LEU A 568 9.53 17.73 1.38
CA LEU A 568 9.78 17.21 0.02
C LEU A 568 11.27 16.94 -0.21
N MET A 569 12.14 17.90 0.12
CA MET A 569 13.61 17.70 0.09
C MET A 569 14.05 16.57 1.04
N GLY A 570 13.42 16.46 2.21
CA GLY A 570 13.65 15.39 3.18
C GLY A 570 13.17 13.99 2.76
N VAL A 571 12.35 13.83 1.72
CA VAL A 571 11.77 12.52 1.31
C VAL A 571 11.92 12.12 -0.16
N PHE A 572 12.13 13.05 -1.10
CA PHE A 572 12.17 12.72 -2.53
C PHE A 572 13.56 12.30 -3.06
N PRO A 573 13.61 11.38 -4.03
CA PRO A 573 14.78 11.19 -4.89
C PRO A 573 14.87 12.33 -5.92
N ALA A 574 16.07 12.56 -6.47
CA ALA A 574 16.29 13.55 -7.52
C ALA A 574 15.41 13.34 -8.77
N ALA A 575 14.98 12.11 -9.04
CA ALA A 575 14.06 11.74 -10.12
C ALA A 575 12.63 12.30 -9.98
N SER A 576 12.26 12.89 -8.82
CA SER A 576 10.98 13.57 -8.58
C SER A 576 11.14 15.08 -8.32
N LYS A 577 12.26 15.69 -8.73
CA LYS A 577 12.53 17.11 -8.47
C LYS A 577 11.56 18.09 -9.15
N GLN A 578 10.80 17.66 -10.15
CA GLN A 578 9.79 18.47 -10.86
C GLN A 578 8.63 18.98 -10.00
N HIS A 579 8.43 18.43 -8.79
CA HIS A 579 7.39 18.89 -7.85
C HIS A 579 7.92 19.90 -6.81
N ILE A 580 9.24 20.08 -6.77
CA ILE A 580 10.00 20.94 -5.85
C ILE A 580 10.32 22.26 -6.59
N PRO A 581 10.47 23.42 -5.90
CA PRO A 581 10.86 24.66 -6.57
C PRO A 581 12.12 24.48 -7.41
N GLU A 582 12.16 25.03 -8.62
CA GLU A 582 13.27 24.81 -9.57
C GLU A 582 14.66 25.08 -8.95
N PRO A 583 14.91 26.20 -8.23
CA PRO A 583 16.19 26.45 -7.56
C PRO A 583 16.52 25.47 -6.43
N TRP A 584 15.52 24.87 -5.79
CA TRP A 584 15.70 23.84 -4.76
C TRP A 584 15.99 22.47 -5.39
N GLY A 585 15.41 22.20 -6.56
CA GLY A 585 15.66 20.99 -7.34
C GLY A 585 17.07 20.90 -7.92
N GLU A 586 17.78 22.03 -8.09
CA GLU A 586 19.21 22.04 -8.45
C GLU A 586 20.06 21.36 -7.37
N LEU A 587 19.80 21.64 -6.08
CA LEU A 587 20.52 21.06 -4.93
C LEU A 587 20.42 19.53 -4.83
N MET A 588 19.47 18.91 -5.55
CA MET A 588 19.31 17.45 -5.64
C MET A 588 20.16 16.80 -6.75
N THR A 589 20.76 17.60 -7.64
CA THR A 589 21.46 17.10 -8.85
C THR A 589 22.81 17.76 -9.14
N ASP A 590 23.13 18.90 -8.53
CA ASP A 590 24.44 19.54 -8.63
C ASP A 590 25.49 18.74 -7.82
N PRO A 591 26.58 18.25 -8.43
CA PRO A 591 27.67 17.56 -7.73
C PRO A 591 28.35 18.40 -6.64
N GLU A 592 28.33 19.73 -6.74
CA GLU A 592 28.92 20.64 -5.75
C GLU A 592 27.92 21.01 -4.63
N SER A 593 26.68 20.51 -4.68
CA SER A 593 25.66 20.77 -3.66
C SER A 593 26.09 20.23 -2.28
N PRO A 594 26.03 21.04 -1.20
CA PRO A 594 26.42 20.65 0.15
C PRO A 594 25.52 19.57 0.80
N ILE A 595 24.53 19.07 0.05
CA ILE A 595 23.59 18.02 0.45
C ILE A 595 23.39 16.94 -0.63
N ILE A 596 24.25 16.88 -1.67
CA ILE A 596 24.12 15.92 -2.78
C ILE A 596 24.16 14.44 -2.31
N ASP A 597 24.89 14.16 -1.23
CA ASP A 597 24.99 12.85 -0.59
C ASP A 597 23.65 12.34 0.01
N PHE A 598 22.62 13.19 0.13
CA PHE A 598 21.26 12.76 0.45
C PHE A 598 20.51 12.11 -0.72
N TYR A 599 20.96 12.28 -1.96
CA TYR A 599 20.24 11.90 -3.18
C TYR A 599 21.03 10.92 -4.09
N PRO A 600 21.48 9.75 -3.58
CA PRO A 600 22.22 8.79 -4.39
C PRO A 600 21.36 8.18 -5.51
N ASP A 601 21.83 8.26 -6.76
CA ASP A 601 21.20 7.60 -7.93
C ASP A 601 21.02 6.09 -7.74
N ASN A 602 21.97 5.46 -7.04
CA ASN A 602 21.99 4.03 -6.76
C ASN A 602 22.23 3.74 -5.28
N PHE A 603 21.37 2.89 -4.72
CA PHE A 603 21.43 2.43 -3.34
C PHE A 603 21.25 0.90 -3.27
N LYS A 604 21.82 0.28 -2.23
CA LYS A 604 21.68 -1.16 -1.96
C LYS A 604 20.31 -1.43 -1.32
N ILE A 605 19.66 -2.50 -1.75
CA ILE A 605 18.52 -3.09 -1.02
C ILE A 605 19.03 -4.39 -0.39
N ASP A 606 19.08 -4.47 0.94
CA ASP A 606 19.34 -5.73 1.63
C ASP A 606 18.05 -6.54 1.74
N LEU A 607 18.06 -7.76 1.22
CA LEU A 607 16.92 -8.68 1.33
C LEU A 607 16.69 -9.14 2.77
N ASN A 608 17.71 -9.17 3.64
CA ASN A 608 17.59 -9.49 5.08
C ASN A 608 16.66 -10.69 5.39
N GLY A 609 16.90 -11.82 4.72
CA GLY A 609 16.09 -13.04 4.84
C GLY A 609 14.66 -12.91 4.31
N LYS A 610 14.40 -12.05 3.32
CA LYS A 610 13.13 -11.93 2.59
C LYS A 610 13.27 -12.38 1.14
N LYS A 611 12.18 -12.89 0.56
CA LYS A 611 12.18 -13.42 -0.81
C LYS A 611 12.16 -12.33 -1.90
N TRP A 612 11.65 -11.14 -1.61
CA TRP A 612 11.37 -10.12 -2.63
C TRP A 612 11.96 -8.75 -2.26
N ALA A 613 12.46 -8.01 -3.25
CA ALA A 613 13.11 -6.71 -3.05
C ALA A 613 12.21 -5.67 -2.35
N TRP A 614 10.89 -5.66 -2.61
CA TRP A 614 9.93 -4.79 -1.94
C TRP A 614 9.81 -5.04 -0.42
N GLN A 615 10.23 -6.22 0.06
CA GLN A 615 10.32 -6.57 1.48
C GLN A 615 11.68 -6.22 2.11
N GLY A 616 12.68 -5.88 1.29
CA GLY A 616 14.04 -5.57 1.71
C GLY A 616 14.20 -4.17 2.28
N VAL A 617 15.36 -3.95 2.90
CA VAL A 617 15.75 -2.69 3.54
C VAL A 617 16.55 -1.85 2.54
N ALA A 618 16.00 -0.71 2.11
CA ALA A 618 16.71 0.24 1.27
C ALA A 618 17.72 1.05 2.11
N LEU A 619 19.01 0.85 1.84
CA LEU A 619 20.11 1.46 2.58
C LEU A 619 20.41 2.86 2.01
N LEU A 620 19.61 3.82 2.47
CA LEU A 620 19.76 5.25 2.18
C LEU A 620 20.44 5.95 3.36
N PRO A 621 21.35 6.93 3.13
CA PRO A 621 21.92 7.74 4.20
C PRO A 621 20.83 8.59 4.86
N PHE A 622 20.84 8.72 6.18
CA PHE A 622 19.88 9.58 6.89
C PHE A 622 20.17 11.06 6.62
N VAL A 623 19.10 11.84 6.37
CA VAL A 623 19.22 13.28 6.06
C VAL A 623 19.53 14.07 7.34
N ASP A 624 20.66 14.78 7.41
CA ASP A 624 20.92 15.77 8.48
C ASP A 624 20.01 16.99 8.28
N GLU A 625 19.05 17.14 9.19
CA GLU A 625 18.10 18.25 9.29
C GLU A 625 18.78 19.62 9.34
N LYS A 626 19.85 19.76 10.14
CA LYS A 626 20.55 21.04 10.34
C LYS A 626 21.35 21.41 9.10
N ARG A 627 21.93 20.42 8.41
CA ARG A 627 22.60 20.64 7.12
C ARG A 627 21.59 21.00 6.03
N LEU A 628 20.48 20.27 5.93
CA LEU A 628 19.40 20.56 4.97
C LEU A 628 18.84 21.99 5.16
N LEU A 629 18.36 22.32 6.35
CA LEU A 629 17.75 23.63 6.63
C LEU A 629 18.75 24.79 6.47
N LYS A 630 20.05 24.56 6.74
CA LYS A 630 21.10 25.54 6.45
C LYS A 630 21.23 25.79 4.94
N SER A 631 21.26 24.74 4.11
CA SER A 631 21.39 24.85 2.66
C SER A 631 20.19 25.53 2.00
N LEU A 632 18.97 25.23 2.46
CA LEU A 632 17.74 25.84 1.93
C LEU A 632 17.61 27.34 2.26
N LYS A 633 18.31 27.84 3.27
CA LYS A 633 18.19 29.22 3.76
C LYS A 633 18.45 30.29 2.69
N GLU A 634 19.39 30.04 1.78
CA GLU A 634 19.78 30.99 0.73
C GLU A 634 18.81 30.98 -0.47
N TYR A 635 18.04 29.89 -0.61
CA TYR A 635 17.06 29.68 -1.69
C TYR A 635 15.62 30.01 -1.27
N TYR A 636 15.37 30.29 0.01
CA TYR A 636 14.06 30.72 0.51
C TYR A 636 13.53 32.00 -0.16
N PRO A 637 14.34 33.05 -0.40
CA PRO A 637 13.91 34.26 -1.10
C PRO A 637 13.69 34.09 -2.62
N LEU A 638 13.85 32.87 -3.15
CA LEU A 638 13.67 32.55 -4.58
C LEU A 638 12.34 31.81 -4.85
N LEU A 639 11.54 31.54 -3.82
CA LEU A 639 10.21 30.96 -3.96
C LEU A 639 9.25 31.95 -4.64
N THR A 640 8.40 31.46 -5.54
CA THR A 640 7.29 32.27 -6.07
C THR A 640 6.11 32.31 -5.09
N GLU A 641 5.19 33.27 -5.24
CA GLU A 641 4.05 33.48 -4.32
C GLU A 641 3.19 32.21 -4.09
N ALA A 642 2.99 31.40 -5.14
CA ALA A 642 2.28 30.12 -5.04
C ALA A 642 3.07 29.07 -4.22
N GLU A 643 4.39 29.17 -4.22
CA GLU A 643 5.29 28.27 -3.52
C GLU A 643 5.50 28.67 -2.06
N GLU A 644 5.48 29.97 -1.77
CA GLU A 644 5.36 30.46 -0.39
C GLU A 644 4.05 29.96 0.22
N LYS A 645 2.91 30.12 -0.47
CA LYS A 645 1.59 29.64 0.00
C LYS A 645 1.57 28.13 0.27
N ARG A 646 2.01 27.29 -0.67
CA ARG A 646 2.06 25.82 -0.46
C ARG A 646 3.07 25.38 0.62
N ASN A 647 3.92 26.27 1.11
CA ASN A 647 4.91 26.03 2.15
C ASN A 647 4.53 26.61 3.54
N VAL A 648 3.32 27.15 3.70
CA VAL A 648 2.77 27.60 4.99
C VAL A 648 2.01 26.45 5.67
N ARG A 649 1.95 26.46 7.01
CA ARG A 649 1.09 25.57 7.80
C ARG A 649 -0.36 26.06 7.71
N GLY A 650 -1.27 25.17 7.31
CA GLY A 650 -2.72 25.43 7.27
C GLY A 650 -3.47 24.94 8.51
N ASP A 651 -4.78 25.19 8.50
CA ASP A 651 -5.73 24.88 9.57
C ASP A 651 -6.94 24.06 9.03
N ASP A 652 -7.55 23.23 9.88
CA ASP A 652 -8.74 22.44 9.53
C ASP A 652 -9.91 23.36 9.12
N ARG A 653 -10.63 23.00 8.04
CA ARG A 653 -11.78 23.77 7.53
C ARG A 653 -13.10 23.12 7.93
N LEU A 654 -13.94 23.83 8.69
CA LEU A 654 -15.28 23.41 9.09
C LEU A 654 -16.36 23.99 8.16
N TYR A 655 -17.22 23.12 7.64
CA TYR A 655 -18.37 23.44 6.78
C TYR A 655 -19.68 23.01 7.46
N ILE A 656 -20.69 23.87 7.38
CA ILE A 656 -22.05 23.62 7.85
C ILE A 656 -23.08 24.25 6.90
N ASN A 657 -24.14 23.53 6.57
CA ASN A 657 -25.24 24.11 5.79
C ASN A 657 -26.15 24.98 6.67
N LYS A 658 -26.88 25.93 6.07
CA LYS A 658 -27.92 26.77 6.71
C LYS A 658 -29.07 26.05 7.42
N ILE A 659 -29.14 24.72 7.31
CA ILE A 659 -30.12 23.86 8.04
C ILE A 659 -29.56 23.44 9.42
N ASN A 660 -28.24 23.52 9.63
CA ASN A 660 -27.59 23.11 10.87
C ASN A 660 -27.78 24.14 11.99
N SER A 661 -28.00 23.68 13.23
CA SER A 661 -28.20 24.51 14.42
C SER A 661 -27.02 25.43 14.80
N GLY A 662 -25.82 25.16 14.29
CA GLY A 662 -24.65 26.03 14.45
C GLY A 662 -24.59 27.22 13.46
N TYR A 663 -25.45 27.27 12.44
CA TYR A 663 -25.31 28.21 11.32
C TYR A 663 -25.45 29.68 11.74
N ASP A 664 -26.52 30.04 12.46
CA ASP A 664 -26.74 31.42 12.89
C ASP A 664 -25.63 31.92 13.83
N PHE A 665 -25.03 31.02 14.64
CA PHE A 665 -23.86 31.32 15.44
C PHE A 665 -22.64 31.62 14.58
N MET A 666 -22.30 30.78 13.60
CA MET A 666 -21.19 31.03 12.69
C MET A 666 -21.39 32.32 11.88
N MET A 667 -22.60 32.57 11.40
CA MET A 667 -22.93 33.78 10.64
C MET A 667 -22.77 35.05 11.49
N ALA A 668 -23.22 35.05 12.75
CA ALA A 668 -23.08 36.18 13.66
C ALA A 668 -21.61 36.57 13.92
N LEU A 669 -20.67 35.61 13.88
CA LEU A 669 -19.23 35.92 13.96
C LEU A 669 -18.78 36.79 12.76
N TYR A 670 -19.28 36.51 11.55
CA TYR A 670 -18.91 37.22 10.33
C TYR A 670 -19.54 38.62 10.18
N GLU A 671 -20.48 39.00 11.06
CA GLU A 671 -21.10 40.34 11.10
C GLU A 671 -20.26 41.38 11.87
N GLY A 672 -19.31 40.94 12.72
CA GLY A 672 -18.48 41.80 13.56
C GLY A 672 -17.12 42.21 12.96
N GLU A 673 -16.26 42.80 13.79
CA GLU A 673 -14.84 42.99 13.46
C GLU A 673 -14.13 41.63 13.41
N LYS A 674 -13.49 41.33 12.28
CA LYS A 674 -12.90 40.02 12.01
C LYS A 674 -11.43 39.99 12.44
N ASN A 675 -11.14 39.26 13.51
CA ASN A 675 -9.77 39.00 13.94
C ASN A 675 -9.31 37.60 13.50
N LEU A 676 -8.61 37.54 12.36
CA LEU A 676 -8.17 36.30 11.71
C LEU A 676 -7.29 35.40 12.60
N THR A 677 -6.63 35.96 13.62
CA THR A 677 -5.74 35.22 14.54
C THR A 677 -6.37 34.91 15.90
N GLN A 678 -7.66 35.21 16.09
CA GLN A 678 -8.36 34.92 17.34
C GLN A 678 -9.18 33.63 17.26
N GLU A 679 -8.73 32.64 18.02
CA GLU A 679 -9.49 31.43 18.30
C GLU A 679 -10.70 31.76 19.20
N LEU A 680 -11.85 31.18 18.86
CA LEU A 680 -13.12 31.31 19.58
C LEU A 680 -13.71 29.92 19.86
N PRO A 681 -14.23 29.63 21.07
CA PRO A 681 -14.77 28.32 21.38
C PRO A 681 -16.11 28.07 20.67
N LEU A 682 -16.26 26.88 20.08
CA LEU A 682 -17.56 26.35 19.64
C LEU A 682 -18.44 26.07 20.87
N MET A 683 -19.74 26.36 20.77
CA MET A 683 -20.74 25.94 21.76
C MET A 683 -21.25 24.52 21.45
N PRO A 684 -20.86 23.45 22.16
CA PRO A 684 -21.11 22.08 21.72
C PRO A 684 -22.60 21.73 21.61
N SER A 685 -23.45 22.42 22.38
CA SER A 685 -24.91 22.34 22.32
C SER A 685 -25.50 22.73 20.96
N LEU A 686 -24.87 23.63 20.20
CA LEU A 686 -25.31 24.00 18.85
C LEU A 686 -24.75 23.07 17.77
N PHE A 687 -23.62 22.41 18.03
CA PHE A 687 -22.93 21.53 17.08
C PHE A 687 -23.13 20.05 17.39
N GLY A 688 -24.06 19.69 18.29
CA GLY A 688 -24.42 18.31 18.61
C GLY A 688 -23.29 17.52 19.28
N GLY A 689 -22.73 18.08 20.35
CA GLY A 689 -21.64 17.49 21.13
C GLY A 689 -20.23 17.68 20.54
N VAL A 690 -20.11 18.28 19.35
CA VAL A 690 -18.81 18.61 18.76
C VAL A 690 -18.25 19.88 19.43
N ALA A 691 -17.08 19.74 20.05
CA ALA A 691 -16.37 20.81 20.74
C ALA A 691 -15.04 21.15 20.05
N GLY A 692 -14.53 22.36 20.30
CA GLY A 692 -13.26 22.82 19.75
C GLY A 692 -13.20 24.34 19.68
N GLU A 693 -12.17 24.85 19.02
CA GLU A 693 -11.97 26.26 18.75
C GLU A 693 -11.99 26.50 17.23
N ILE A 694 -12.41 27.69 16.83
CA ILE A 694 -12.56 28.14 15.44
C ILE A 694 -11.95 29.52 15.25
N LEU A 695 -11.46 29.79 14.04
CA LEU A 695 -10.92 31.07 13.60
C LEU A 695 -11.52 31.47 12.25
N PHE A 696 -11.38 32.73 11.88
CA PHE A 696 -11.95 33.27 10.63
C PHE A 696 -11.10 32.86 9.42
N ALA A 697 -11.73 32.21 8.42
CA ALA A 697 -11.06 31.92 7.15
C ALA A 697 -10.98 33.18 6.27
N GLU A 698 -9.79 33.51 5.76
CA GLU A 698 -9.55 34.64 4.85
C GLU A 698 -10.26 34.47 3.50
N ASP A 699 -10.37 33.22 3.05
CA ASP A 699 -10.77 32.75 1.73
C ASP A 699 -12.25 32.28 1.65
N VAL A 700 -13.06 32.60 2.67
CA VAL A 700 -14.45 32.14 2.77
C VAL A 700 -15.37 32.70 1.68
N VAL A 701 -16.05 31.82 0.94
CA VAL A 701 -17.09 32.19 -0.03
C VAL A 701 -18.46 32.20 0.66
N LEU A 702 -18.79 33.34 1.26
CA LEU A 702 -20.00 33.54 2.06
C LEU A 702 -21.32 33.09 1.35
N PRO A 703 -22.36 32.73 2.12
CA PRO A 703 -23.66 32.33 1.57
C PRO A 703 -24.25 33.33 0.55
N ASN A 704 -24.90 32.79 -0.48
CA ASN A 704 -25.44 33.52 -1.64
C ASN A 704 -24.38 34.26 -2.49
N LYS A 705 -23.09 33.93 -2.35
CA LYS A 705 -22.06 34.25 -3.35
C LYS A 705 -21.85 33.08 -4.31
N THR A 706 -21.30 33.38 -5.49
CA THR A 706 -20.90 32.36 -6.46
C THR A 706 -19.55 31.77 -6.10
N LEU A 707 -19.50 30.48 -5.76
CA LEU A 707 -18.25 29.72 -5.81
C LEU A 707 -18.07 29.21 -7.25
N LYS A 708 -16.92 29.49 -7.84
CA LYS A 708 -16.59 28.97 -9.18
C LYS A 708 -16.15 27.52 -9.13
N SER A 709 -16.45 26.78 -10.19
CA SER A 709 -15.82 25.46 -10.37
C SER A 709 -14.33 25.61 -10.67
N VAL A 710 -13.51 24.84 -9.94
CA VAL A 710 -12.10 24.62 -10.25
C VAL A 710 -11.88 23.43 -11.20
N LEU A 711 -12.93 22.62 -11.43
CA LEU A 711 -12.88 21.42 -12.26
C LEU A 711 -13.62 21.64 -13.60
N PRO A 712 -12.99 21.40 -14.77
CA PRO A 712 -13.64 21.53 -16.07
C PRO A 712 -14.86 20.60 -16.20
N GLY A 713 -16.00 21.17 -16.58
CA GLY A 713 -17.26 20.44 -16.75
C GLY A 713 -18.18 20.43 -15.52
N CYS A 714 -17.67 20.73 -14.32
CA CYS A 714 -18.50 20.97 -13.14
C CYS A 714 -19.03 22.42 -13.12
N PRO A 715 -20.26 22.68 -12.63
CA PRO A 715 -20.92 23.99 -12.72
C PRO A 715 -20.53 24.97 -11.60
N ASP A 716 -20.59 26.27 -11.87
CA ASP A 716 -20.47 27.32 -10.85
C ASP A 716 -21.65 27.28 -9.85
N ILE A 717 -21.36 27.25 -8.56
CA ILE A 717 -22.35 27.23 -7.47
C ILE A 717 -22.82 28.66 -7.22
N THR A 718 -23.84 29.10 -7.96
CA THR A 718 -24.37 30.48 -7.94
C THR A 718 -25.13 30.86 -6.66
N HIS A 719 -25.56 29.88 -5.86
CA HIS A 719 -26.41 30.07 -4.69
C HIS A 719 -25.88 29.26 -3.50
N ASN A 720 -24.65 29.53 -3.05
CA ASN A 720 -24.07 28.79 -1.93
C ASN A 720 -24.91 28.92 -0.64
N THR A 721 -25.17 27.80 0.05
CA THR A 721 -25.95 27.69 1.29
C THR A 721 -25.16 27.11 2.48
N CYS A 722 -23.85 26.94 2.31
CA CYS A 722 -22.86 26.71 3.36
C CYS A 722 -22.09 28.02 3.64
#